data_AF-A0A0T9PM41-F1
#
_entry.id   AF-A0A0T9PM41-F1
#
_cell.length_a   1.000
_cell.length_b   1.000
_cell.length_c   1.000
_cell.angle_alpha   90.00
_cell.angle_beta   90.00
_cell.angle_gamma   90.00
#
_symmetry.space_group_name_H-M   'P 1'
#
loop_
_entity.id
_entity.type
_entity.pdbx_description
1 polymer ?
#
loop_
_entity_poly.entity_id
_entity_poly.type
_entity_poly.pdbx_seq_one_letter_code
_entity_poly.pdbx_strand_id
1 'polypeptide(L)'
;MLKICEKPKKKPKTDDGSSRSTTEASPEKNILVVGYSPTGGGHTGRTLDIVRHAIEHGTIDKNYLVILYVPPLWDKKERPEILKTLIEKLLDKSIKVKVIESEKPVYGYLNPETGGSDDAKILERIALQPLRNKLNNIFYDEELTYEEKIKLLQKNNFLVKYFGEPIKLTKKISEIEYEEKNKYKGKKIDNLQRMQANTLMTELVNDYGKDNIKILSDMDPALQKAARNNNINPSNRLDQQNHAILLDLKDPHDKNNLNMKNAVLAKVLGGRGEKISHISLGGKNTLKEAHTTLEKLYKENNPLMEGIREDIYKKIFNEANKNKLDNNKPENNIDNFSGVIKGKEVTDHEKIDSVIYIYAHKKTNKILGIIKDRIDNEHDGYNDKVFIFCGNNAIPGYNAMHLAYLIDAHGITTSGAGTSGEFVYLHKNAGAESNLLSLPIEGHNEQEKITCVLHEDEITKKHMFPKDINIKDLEKNIDELVKESRHDKKDDSKFYTKMLKALSNEETYVKQAHDILFGEEELSEESLKQQEIQQKMYENENLKGTRKYLNLVFQLLNFLTENKNPFPINIEFAEGKHKAGLKLINIHETIKTFQYDWLMKKKLGLLKEDDVKDLPLITEVRTLIGSKNYTNKDEHEKLKKRFGDHMTTGF
;
A
#
# COMPACT_ATOMS: atom_id res chain seq x y z
N MET A 1 31.44 56.70 -47.23
CA MET A 1 30.20 56.89 -48.00
C MET A 1 29.08 57.33 -47.04
N LEU A 2 28.61 58.58 -47.23
CA LEU A 2 27.32 59.22 -46.91
C LEU A 2 26.61 58.83 -45.58
N LYS A 3 26.54 59.71 -44.56
CA LYS A 3 25.75 60.96 -44.34
C LYS A 3 24.35 60.76 -43.69
N ILE A 4 24.27 61.18 -42.42
CA ILE A 4 23.36 62.15 -41.74
C ILE A 4 21.80 62.04 -41.83
N CYS A 5 21.14 62.25 -40.67
CA CYS A 5 19.88 62.99 -40.35
C CYS A 5 18.94 62.18 -39.42
N GLU A 6 18.88 62.44 -38.10
CA GLU A 6 18.10 63.46 -37.36
C GLU A 6 16.55 63.28 -37.32
N LYS A 7 16.07 62.82 -36.13
CA LYS A 7 14.88 63.16 -35.27
C LYS A 7 13.74 64.06 -35.85
N PRO A 8 12.45 63.98 -35.39
CA PRO A 8 12.08 64.17 -33.98
C PRO A 8 10.76 63.55 -33.39
N LYS A 9 10.72 63.60 -32.04
CA LYS A 9 9.64 63.62 -31.02
C LYS A 9 8.15 63.53 -31.44
N LYS A 10 7.39 62.74 -30.65
CA LYS A 10 6.21 63.21 -29.87
C LYS A 10 5.91 62.27 -28.67
N LYS A 11 5.91 62.83 -27.45
CA LYS A 11 5.22 62.30 -26.24
C LYS A 11 3.86 63.03 -26.12
N PRO A 12 2.82 62.43 -25.51
CA PRO A 12 2.52 62.66 -24.07
C PRO A 12 2.10 61.36 -23.33
N LYS A 13 2.42 61.12 -22.03
CA LYS A 13 1.84 61.67 -20.77
C LYS A 13 0.31 61.49 -20.74
N THR A 14 -0.32 60.77 -19.80
CA THR A 14 -0.46 60.91 -18.33
C THR A 14 -1.34 59.72 -17.85
N ASP A 15 -1.57 59.33 -16.60
CA ASP A 15 -1.04 59.60 -15.25
C ASP A 15 -1.65 58.47 -14.36
N ASP A 16 -0.88 58.08 -13.35
CA ASP A 16 -1.25 57.73 -11.97
C ASP A 16 -2.56 57.00 -11.59
N GLY A 17 -2.34 55.98 -10.77
CA GLY A 17 -3.34 55.31 -9.93
C GLY A 17 -3.44 53.84 -10.32
N SER A 18 -3.07 52.85 -9.51
CA SER A 18 -2.95 52.78 -8.06
C SER A 18 -2.01 51.62 -7.77
N SER A 19 -1.16 51.83 -6.77
CA SER A 19 -0.39 50.80 -6.08
C SER A 19 -1.28 49.59 -5.76
N ARG A 20 -1.20 48.55 -6.59
CA ARG A 20 -1.38 47.19 -6.07
C ARG A 20 -0.14 46.94 -5.24
N SER A 21 -0.34 47.07 -3.93
CA SER A 21 0.54 46.54 -2.90
C SER A 21 1.11 45.23 -3.40
N THR A 22 2.43 45.22 -3.48
CA THR A 22 3.25 44.02 -3.38
C THR A 22 2.66 43.12 -2.31
N THR A 23 1.85 42.13 -2.71
CA THR A 23 1.75 40.90 -1.93
C THR A 23 3.17 40.36 -1.91
N GLU A 24 3.67 40.23 -0.69
CA GLU A 24 5.03 39.87 -0.34
C GLU A 24 5.55 38.70 -1.17
N ALA A 25 6.85 38.77 -1.46
CA ALA A 25 7.60 37.80 -2.25
C ALA A 25 7.36 36.36 -1.76
N SER A 26 7.18 35.43 -2.72
CA SER A 26 7.16 33.99 -2.48
C SER A 26 8.34 33.55 -1.61
N PRO A 27 8.10 33.05 -0.37
CA PRO A 27 9.17 32.60 0.52
C PRO A 27 9.59 31.14 0.28
N GLU A 28 8.90 30.43 -0.61
CA GLU A 28 9.06 28.99 -0.83
C GLU A 28 9.88 28.72 -2.08
N LYS A 29 10.99 28.00 -1.92
CA LYS A 29 11.87 27.64 -3.04
C LYS A 29 11.70 26.21 -3.50
N ASN A 30 11.26 25.30 -2.63
CA ASN A 30 11.21 23.88 -2.92
C ASN A 30 9.85 23.27 -2.51
N ILE A 31 9.39 22.32 -3.31
CA ILE A 31 8.15 21.57 -3.08
C ILE A 31 8.48 20.10 -2.87
N LEU A 32 7.93 19.51 -1.80
CA LEU A 32 7.89 18.06 -1.64
C LEU A 32 6.44 17.59 -1.76
N VAL A 33 6.13 16.76 -2.76
CA VAL A 33 4.82 16.12 -2.88
C VAL A 33 4.91 14.67 -2.42
N VAL A 34 4.09 14.33 -1.44
CA VAL A 34 4.06 13.01 -0.80
C VAL A 34 2.73 12.35 -1.12
N GLY A 35 2.77 11.28 -1.92
CA GLY A 35 1.63 10.41 -2.18
C GLY A 35 1.82 9.05 -1.53
N TYR A 36 0.76 8.42 -1.05
CA TYR A 36 0.88 7.08 -0.49
C TYR A 36 -0.37 6.25 -0.74
N SER A 37 -0.20 4.94 -0.71
CA SER A 37 -1.28 4.00 -0.99
C SER A 37 -2.42 4.11 0.06
N PRO A 38 -3.69 3.99 -0.38
CA PRO A 38 -4.86 3.95 0.51
C PRO A 38 -4.94 2.76 1.46
N THR A 39 -4.12 1.73 1.30
CA THR A 39 -4.30 0.46 1.99
C THR A 39 -4.17 0.58 3.50
N GLY A 40 -3.55 1.64 4.02
CA GLY A 40 -3.46 1.94 5.45
C GLY A 40 -2.66 0.87 6.19
N GLY A 41 -1.51 1.23 6.74
CA GLY A 41 -0.67 0.28 7.47
C GLY A 41 0.81 0.65 7.43
N GLY A 42 1.67 -0.36 7.53
CA GLY A 42 3.13 -0.18 7.58
C GLY A 42 3.72 0.56 6.37
N HIS A 43 3.10 0.47 5.20
CA HIS A 43 3.50 1.20 3.99
C HIS A 43 3.34 2.72 4.14
N THR A 44 2.12 3.17 4.39
CA THR A 44 1.81 4.58 4.68
C THR A 44 2.68 5.11 5.81
N GLY A 45 2.86 4.34 6.89
CA GLY A 45 3.72 4.72 8.01
C GLY A 45 5.15 5.00 7.59
N ARG A 46 5.75 4.10 6.80
CA ARG A 46 7.13 4.24 6.29
C ARG A 46 7.31 5.47 5.40
N THR A 47 6.36 5.76 4.51
CA THR A 47 6.45 6.95 3.65
C THR A 47 6.41 8.24 4.46
N LEU A 48 5.55 8.30 5.46
CA LEU A 48 5.48 9.44 6.38
C LEU A 48 6.72 9.53 7.27
N ASP A 49 7.33 8.40 7.62
CA ASP A 49 8.57 8.34 8.39
C ASP A 49 9.78 8.91 7.64
N ILE A 50 9.81 8.84 6.30
CA ILE A 50 10.87 9.48 5.50
C ILE A 50 10.75 10.98 5.56
N VAL A 51 9.53 11.50 5.49
CA VAL A 51 9.29 12.94 5.68
C VAL A 51 9.73 13.34 7.09
N ARG A 52 9.35 12.57 8.11
CA ARG A 52 9.78 12.80 9.49
C ARG A 52 11.31 12.77 9.64
N HIS A 53 11.97 11.82 9.00
CA HIS A 53 13.42 11.70 8.98
C HIS A 53 14.07 12.91 8.30
N ALA A 54 13.53 13.37 7.18
CA ALA A 54 13.99 14.57 6.48
C ALA A 54 13.89 15.85 7.36
N ILE A 55 12.80 15.99 8.13
CA ILE A 55 12.66 17.08 9.11
C ILE A 55 13.73 16.98 10.20
N GLU A 56 13.95 15.78 10.74
CA GLU A 56 14.92 15.53 11.82
C GLU A 56 16.37 15.85 11.40
N HIS A 57 16.69 15.64 10.12
CA HIS A 57 18.02 15.91 9.56
C HIS A 57 18.14 17.28 8.89
N GLY A 58 17.09 18.09 8.90
CA GLY A 58 17.08 19.43 8.32
C GLY A 58 17.21 19.48 6.79
N THR A 59 16.96 18.37 6.10
CA THR A 59 16.94 18.34 4.62
C THR A 59 15.68 18.95 4.04
N ILE A 60 14.60 18.97 4.81
CA ILE A 60 13.45 19.87 4.60
C ILE A 60 13.39 20.89 5.73
N ASP A 61 13.22 22.16 5.35
CA ASP A 61 13.24 23.31 6.24
C ASP A 61 12.09 24.28 5.92
N LYS A 62 12.09 25.46 6.56
CA LYS A 62 11.05 26.50 6.36
C LYS A 62 10.90 27.01 4.92
N ASN A 63 11.85 26.73 4.04
CA ASN A 63 11.78 27.12 2.63
C ASN A 63 11.07 26.07 1.76
N TYR A 64 10.62 24.96 2.38
CA TYR A 64 9.81 23.94 1.75
C TYR A 64 8.31 24.17 1.95
N LEU A 65 7.55 23.85 0.91
CA LEU A 65 6.14 23.52 1.01
C LEU A 65 5.96 22.01 0.82
N VAL A 66 5.39 21.35 1.83
CA VAL A 66 5.05 19.93 1.79
C VAL A 66 3.59 19.75 1.37
N ILE A 67 3.35 19.05 0.27
CA ILE A 67 2.02 18.67 -0.20
C ILE A 67 1.77 17.21 0.17
N LEU A 68 0.85 16.96 1.09
CA LEU A 68 0.37 15.62 1.42
C LEU A 68 -0.82 15.28 0.51
N TYR A 69 -0.56 14.49 -0.53
CA TYR A 69 -1.55 14.04 -1.51
C TYR A 69 -2.16 12.70 -1.06
N VAL A 70 -3.21 12.79 -0.27
CA VAL A 70 -3.73 11.68 0.53
C VAL A 70 -4.85 10.91 -0.18
N PRO A 71 -5.00 9.60 0.02
CA PRO A 71 -6.11 8.82 -0.53
C PRO A 71 -7.48 9.28 0.00
N PRO A 72 -8.62 9.05 -0.69
CA PRO A 72 -9.94 9.27 -0.12
C PRO A 72 -10.22 8.42 1.11
N LEU A 73 -11.13 8.88 1.96
CA LEU A 73 -11.58 8.08 3.11
C LEU A 73 -12.15 6.72 2.68
N TRP A 74 -11.71 5.68 3.38
CA TRP A 74 -12.19 4.31 3.24
C TRP A 74 -13.34 4.05 4.21
N ASP A 75 -14.54 3.66 3.75
CA ASP A 75 -15.70 3.25 4.60
C ASP A 75 -15.94 4.14 5.85
N LYS A 76 -15.74 5.45 5.72
CA LYS A 76 -15.85 6.41 6.84
C LYS A 76 -14.87 6.17 8.00
N LYS A 77 -13.82 5.36 7.79
CA LYS A 77 -12.69 5.26 8.72
C LYS A 77 -11.93 6.57 8.73
N GLU A 78 -11.52 6.98 9.92
CA GLU A 78 -10.67 8.15 10.10
C GLU A 78 -9.29 7.91 9.49
N ARG A 79 -8.63 8.99 9.05
CA ARG A 79 -7.26 8.91 8.54
C ARG A 79 -6.29 8.52 9.66
N PRO A 80 -5.11 7.93 9.35
CA PRO A 80 -4.14 7.52 10.36
C PRO A 80 -3.65 8.68 11.22
N GLU A 81 -3.57 8.51 12.54
CA GLU A 81 -3.06 9.52 13.48
C GLU A 81 -1.64 9.99 13.16
N ILE A 82 -0.78 9.11 12.63
CA ILE A 82 0.58 9.46 12.20
C ILE A 82 0.61 10.60 11.16
N LEU A 83 -0.42 10.71 10.31
CA LEU A 83 -0.54 11.82 9.36
C LEU A 83 -0.72 13.15 10.10
N LYS A 84 -1.59 13.16 11.11
CA LYS A 84 -1.88 14.34 11.92
C LYS A 84 -0.65 14.76 12.72
N THR A 85 0.03 13.81 13.36
CA THR A 85 1.29 14.07 14.09
C THR A 85 2.38 14.62 13.17
N LEU A 86 2.46 14.15 11.91
CA LEU A 86 3.41 14.70 10.94
C LEU A 86 3.08 16.15 10.56
N ILE A 87 1.81 16.45 10.33
CA ILE A 87 1.34 17.82 10.02
C ILE A 87 1.70 18.77 11.16
N GLU A 88 1.41 18.39 12.41
CA GLU A 88 1.77 19.17 13.60
C GLU A 88 3.29 19.40 13.66
N LYS A 89 4.10 18.37 13.42
CA LYS A 89 5.57 18.48 13.43
C LYS A 89 6.13 19.38 12.33
N LEU A 90 5.53 19.40 11.14
CA LEU A 90 5.91 20.31 10.05
C LEU A 90 5.66 21.77 10.47
N LEU A 91 4.47 22.05 11.00
CA LEU A 91 4.06 23.39 11.44
C LEU A 91 4.90 23.89 12.62
N ASP A 92 5.19 23.03 13.60
CA ASP A 92 6.06 23.35 14.74
C ASP A 92 7.48 23.74 14.31
N LYS A 93 7.91 23.32 13.12
CA LYS A 93 9.18 23.68 12.49
C LYS A 93 9.06 24.84 11.50
N SER A 94 7.90 25.49 11.44
CA SER A 94 7.57 26.55 10.46
C SER A 94 7.75 26.08 9.01
N ILE A 95 7.48 24.79 8.75
CA ILE A 95 7.44 24.20 7.41
C ILE A 95 5.99 24.21 6.96
N LYS A 96 5.73 24.85 5.83
CA LYS A 96 4.39 24.95 5.28
C LYS A 96 3.90 23.59 4.80
N VAL A 97 2.63 23.30 5.09
CA VAL A 97 2.00 22.04 4.68
C VAL A 97 0.61 22.29 4.11
N LYS A 98 0.32 21.61 2.99
CA LYS A 98 -1.02 21.54 2.39
C LYS A 98 -1.44 20.08 2.26
N VAL A 99 -2.69 19.79 2.56
CA VAL A 99 -3.25 18.44 2.48
C VAL A 99 -4.35 18.43 1.43
N ILE A 100 -4.23 17.55 0.44
CA ILE A 100 -5.16 17.46 -0.69
C ILE A 100 -5.57 16.01 -0.85
N GLU A 101 -6.86 15.77 -1.02
CA GLU A 101 -7.36 14.43 -1.30
C GLU A 101 -7.17 14.09 -2.78
N SER A 102 -6.63 12.91 -3.04
CA SER A 102 -6.45 12.40 -4.38
C SER A 102 -7.77 12.01 -5.01
N GLU A 103 -7.87 12.15 -6.33
CA GLU A 103 -9.05 11.67 -7.05
C GLU A 103 -9.21 10.14 -7.02
N LYS A 104 -8.15 9.42 -6.66
CA LYS A 104 -8.07 7.97 -6.78
C LYS A 104 -9.02 7.29 -5.80
N PRO A 105 -9.99 6.50 -6.29
CA PRO A 105 -10.82 5.73 -5.39
C PRO A 105 -9.99 4.67 -4.66
N VAL A 106 -10.37 4.41 -3.44
CA VAL A 106 -9.69 3.55 -2.48
C VAL A 106 -9.55 2.10 -3.01
N TYR A 107 -8.33 1.55 -3.04
CA TYR A 107 -8.07 0.19 -3.54
C TYR A 107 -7.82 -0.80 -2.40
N GLY A 108 -8.68 -1.82 -2.31
CA GLY A 108 -8.59 -2.92 -1.33
C GLY A 108 -9.77 -3.08 -0.38
N TYR A 109 -10.90 -3.68 -0.80
CA TYR A 109 -11.76 -4.30 0.24
C TYR A 109 -11.00 -5.52 0.71
N LEU A 110 -10.69 -5.59 2.00
CA LEU A 110 -10.36 -6.87 2.59
C LEU A 110 -11.67 -7.65 2.73
N ASN A 111 -11.70 -8.88 2.23
CA ASN A 111 -12.77 -9.83 2.50
C ASN A 111 -13.06 -9.81 4.01
N PRO A 112 -14.30 -9.47 4.44
CA PRO A 112 -14.67 -9.37 5.85
C PRO A 112 -14.48 -10.66 6.67
N GLU A 113 -14.51 -11.82 6.02
CA GLU A 113 -14.41 -13.14 6.65
C GLU A 113 -12.96 -13.64 6.70
N THR A 114 -12.22 -13.52 5.60
CA THR A 114 -10.86 -14.09 5.51
C THR A 114 -9.74 -13.09 5.80
N GLY A 115 -10.01 -11.79 5.64
CA GLY A 115 -9.00 -10.74 5.75
C GLY A 115 -8.05 -10.69 4.54
N GLY A 116 -8.24 -11.61 3.59
CA GLY A 116 -7.65 -11.55 2.26
C GLY A 116 -8.24 -10.41 1.44
N SER A 117 -7.70 -10.19 0.25
CA SER A 117 -8.17 -9.15 -0.64
C SER A 117 -9.45 -9.63 -1.36
N ASP A 118 -10.46 -8.76 -1.53
CA ASP A 118 -11.64 -9.01 -2.36
C ASP A 118 -11.30 -8.63 -3.81
N ASP A 119 -10.43 -9.45 -4.40
CA ASP A 119 -9.78 -9.22 -5.70
C ASP A 119 -10.78 -8.88 -6.79
N ALA A 120 -11.93 -9.56 -6.81
CA ALA A 120 -12.99 -9.32 -7.79
C ALA A 120 -13.46 -7.85 -7.79
N LYS A 121 -13.71 -7.25 -6.62
CA LYS A 121 -14.17 -5.85 -6.54
C LYS A 121 -13.05 -4.86 -6.85
N ILE A 122 -11.81 -5.18 -6.53
CA ILE A 122 -10.66 -4.32 -6.83
C ILE A 122 -10.45 -4.22 -8.33
N LEU A 123 -10.49 -5.35 -9.03
CA LEU A 123 -10.39 -5.41 -10.49
C LEU A 123 -11.47 -4.57 -11.15
N GLU A 124 -12.71 -4.75 -10.70
CA GLU A 124 -13.84 -4.01 -11.23
C GLU A 124 -13.65 -2.49 -11.02
N ARG A 125 -13.24 -2.05 -9.83
CA ARG A 125 -12.94 -0.64 -9.58
C ARG A 125 -11.81 -0.10 -10.44
N ILE A 126 -10.73 -0.86 -10.58
CA ILE A 126 -9.58 -0.51 -11.44
C ILE A 126 -10.05 -0.35 -12.89
N ALA A 127 -10.91 -1.26 -13.35
CA ALA A 127 -11.43 -1.30 -14.71
C ALA A 127 -12.48 -0.20 -14.98
N LEU A 128 -13.27 0.18 -13.98
CA LEU A 128 -14.29 1.22 -14.07
C LEU A 128 -13.74 2.64 -13.87
N GLN A 129 -12.54 2.80 -13.31
CA GLN A 129 -11.96 4.11 -13.01
C GLN A 129 -11.88 5.06 -14.21
N PRO A 130 -11.42 4.65 -15.42
CA PRO A 130 -11.39 5.54 -16.58
C PRO A 130 -12.78 6.10 -16.92
N LEU A 131 -13.82 5.25 -16.82
CA LEU A 131 -15.21 5.63 -17.07
C LEU A 131 -15.73 6.61 -16.00
N ARG A 132 -15.43 6.36 -14.71
CA ARG A 132 -15.78 7.26 -13.61
C ARG A 132 -15.13 8.64 -13.76
N ASN A 133 -13.87 8.71 -14.15
CA ASN A 133 -13.19 9.99 -14.35
C ASN A 133 -13.79 10.77 -15.53
N LYS A 134 -14.17 10.08 -16.60
CA LYS A 134 -14.89 10.70 -17.72
C LYS A 134 -16.28 11.19 -17.31
N LEU A 135 -17.02 10.40 -16.53
CA LEU A 135 -18.31 10.80 -15.96
C LEU A 135 -18.17 12.09 -15.15
N ASN A 136 -17.23 12.16 -14.20
CA ASN A 136 -17.02 13.35 -13.37
C ASN A 136 -16.76 14.60 -14.22
N ASN A 137 -15.93 14.49 -15.26
CA ASN A 137 -15.61 15.61 -16.13
C ASN A 137 -16.82 16.14 -16.90
N ILE A 138 -17.71 15.25 -17.37
CA ILE A 138 -18.93 15.63 -18.11
C ILE A 138 -20.01 16.13 -17.14
N PHE A 139 -20.18 15.49 -15.99
CA PHE A 139 -21.24 15.81 -15.03
C PHE A 139 -21.13 17.24 -14.47
N TYR A 140 -19.90 17.72 -14.28
CA TYR A 140 -19.63 19.09 -13.84
C TYR A 140 -19.37 20.07 -14.99
N ASP A 141 -19.67 19.69 -16.22
CA ASP A 141 -19.76 20.65 -17.31
C ASP A 141 -20.92 21.62 -17.03
N GLU A 142 -20.64 22.92 -17.23
CA GLU A 142 -21.60 24.00 -17.00
C GLU A 142 -22.65 24.06 -18.12
N GLU A 143 -22.35 23.48 -19.29
CA GLU A 143 -23.24 23.43 -20.44
C GLU A 143 -24.31 22.33 -20.34
N LEU A 144 -24.17 21.36 -19.42
CA LEU A 144 -25.15 20.28 -19.24
C LEU A 144 -26.39 20.76 -18.48
N THR A 145 -27.57 20.51 -19.04
CA THR A 145 -28.85 20.71 -18.36
C THR A 145 -29.06 19.72 -17.21
N TYR A 146 -29.96 20.05 -16.28
CA TYR A 146 -30.31 19.16 -15.16
C TYR A 146 -30.84 17.80 -15.64
N GLU A 147 -31.69 17.79 -16.69
CA GLU A 147 -32.23 16.56 -17.27
C GLU A 147 -31.14 15.67 -17.88
N GLU A 148 -30.15 16.27 -18.55
CA GLU A 148 -29.00 15.54 -19.09
C GLU A 148 -28.14 14.94 -17.99
N LYS A 149 -27.94 15.65 -16.87
CA LYS A 149 -27.23 15.13 -15.70
C LYS A 149 -27.95 13.93 -15.09
N ILE A 150 -29.29 13.97 -14.98
CA ILE A 150 -30.09 12.82 -14.51
C ILE A 150 -29.91 11.63 -15.46
N LYS A 151 -30.06 11.83 -16.78
CA LYS A 151 -29.89 10.76 -17.77
C LYS A 151 -28.48 10.15 -17.72
N LEU A 152 -27.47 10.99 -17.51
CA LEU A 152 -26.08 10.57 -17.40
C LEU A 152 -25.84 9.71 -16.14
N LEU A 153 -26.41 10.12 -15.00
CA LEU A 153 -26.37 9.33 -13.76
C LEU A 153 -27.13 8.01 -13.90
N GLN A 154 -28.34 8.02 -14.46
CA GLN A 154 -29.13 6.81 -14.68
C GLN A 154 -28.36 5.78 -15.52
N LYS A 155 -27.73 6.22 -16.62
CA LYS A 155 -26.92 5.35 -17.48
C LYS A 155 -25.68 4.76 -16.79
N ASN A 156 -25.13 5.48 -15.81
CA ASN A 156 -23.89 5.13 -15.12
C ASN A 156 -24.10 4.84 -13.62
N ASN A 157 -25.32 4.46 -13.22
CA ASN A 157 -25.68 4.30 -11.80
C ASN A 157 -24.81 3.26 -11.09
N PHE A 158 -24.32 2.26 -11.82
CA PHE A 158 -23.36 1.30 -11.28
C PHE A 158 -22.07 1.97 -10.79
N LEU A 159 -21.59 3.06 -11.41
CA LEU A 159 -20.41 3.78 -10.92
C LEU A 159 -20.66 4.39 -9.54
N VAL A 160 -21.88 4.84 -9.26
CA VAL A 160 -22.26 5.38 -7.94
C VAL A 160 -22.18 4.30 -6.87
N LYS A 161 -22.57 3.05 -7.19
CA LYS A 161 -22.42 1.91 -6.28
C LYS A 161 -20.96 1.66 -5.87
N TYR A 162 -20.00 1.86 -6.77
CA TYR A 162 -18.58 1.59 -6.50
C TYR A 162 -17.81 2.78 -5.91
N PHE A 163 -18.18 4.01 -6.28
CA PHE A 163 -17.39 5.22 -6.04
C PHE A 163 -18.14 6.35 -5.33
N GLY A 164 -19.44 6.19 -5.08
CA GLY A 164 -20.33 7.27 -4.64
C GLY A 164 -20.72 8.23 -5.76
N GLU A 165 -21.43 9.30 -5.39
CA GLU A 165 -21.84 10.35 -6.32
C GLU A 165 -20.64 10.98 -7.04
N PRO A 166 -20.80 11.51 -8.28
CA PRO A 166 -19.77 12.31 -8.92
C PRO A 166 -19.29 13.42 -7.99
N ILE A 167 -17.99 13.70 -7.99
CA ILE A 167 -17.37 14.70 -7.13
C ILE A 167 -16.69 15.76 -7.98
N LYS A 168 -16.97 17.03 -7.67
CA LYS A 168 -16.34 18.18 -8.33
C LYS A 168 -14.90 18.25 -7.88
N LEU A 169 -13.98 18.04 -8.81
CA LEU A 169 -12.56 18.15 -8.54
C LEU A 169 -12.16 19.63 -8.50
N THR A 170 -11.37 20.02 -7.51
CA THR A 170 -10.79 21.35 -7.48
C THR A 170 -9.76 21.50 -8.60
N LYS A 171 -9.74 22.68 -9.21
CA LYS A 171 -8.74 23.04 -10.24
C LYS A 171 -7.57 23.80 -9.65
N LYS A 172 -7.75 24.36 -8.46
CA LYS A 172 -6.75 25.15 -7.74
C LYS A 172 -6.42 24.50 -6.41
N ILE A 173 -5.14 24.49 -6.05
CA ILE A 173 -4.73 24.33 -4.66
C ILE A 173 -5.23 25.57 -3.91
N SER A 174 -6.48 25.56 -3.45
CA SER A 174 -6.91 26.60 -2.51
C SER A 174 -6.05 26.48 -1.26
N GLU A 175 -5.77 27.61 -0.61
CA GLU A 175 -5.09 27.67 0.68
C GLU A 175 -5.90 26.89 1.72
N ILE A 176 -5.75 25.57 1.75
CA ILE A 176 -5.75 24.83 2.99
C ILE A 176 -4.33 25.02 3.54
N GLU A 177 -3.97 26.26 3.82
CA GLU A 177 -2.88 26.55 4.72
C GLU A 177 -3.36 26.02 6.07
N TYR A 178 -2.67 24.99 6.56
CA TYR A 178 -2.82 24.57 7.94
C TYR A 178 -2.18 25.60 8.89
N GLU A 179 -1.62 26.70 8.37
CA GLU A 179 -0.97 27.76 9.14
C GLU A 179 -1.94 28.78 9.74
N GLU A 180 -1.68 29.04 11.02
CA GLU A 180 -2.11 30.18 11.84
C GLU A 180 -3.61 30.38 12.08
N LYS A 181 -4.20 29.44 12.85
CA LYS A 181 -4.80 29.74 14.16
C LYS A 181 -5.34 28.45 14.75
N ASN A 182 -5.14 28.27 16.04
CA ASN A 182 -5.69 27.24 16.93
C ASN A 182 -7.22 27.01 16.83
N LYS A 183 -7.75 26.59 15.67
CA LYS A 183 -9.19 26.45 15.40
C LYS A 183 -9.57 25.12 14.75
N TYR A 184 -8.63 24.18 14.62
CA TYR A 184 -8.88 22.86 14.02
C TYR A 184 -9.09 21.73 15.05
N LYS A 185 -9.39 22.06 16.31
CA LYS A 185 -9.93 21.10 17.30
C LYS A 185 -11.25 20.42 16.88
N GLY A 186 -11.82 20.72 15.70
CA GLY A 186 -13.10 20.16 15.26
C GLY A 186 -13.38 20.07 13.75
N LYS A 187 -12.46 20.45 12.85
CA LYS A 187 -12.61 20.17 11.41
C LYS A 187 -11.70 19.02 11.04
N LYS A 188 -12.31 17.84 10.84
CA LYS A 188 -11.60 16.60 10.57
C LYS A 188 -10.82 16.71 9.24
N ILE A 189 -9.57 16.24 9.25
CA ILE A 189 -8.76 15.87 8.05
C ILE A 189 -9.48 14.95 7.06
N ASP A 190 -10.67 14.52 7.44
CA ASP A 190 -11.61 13.73 6.67
C ASP A 190 -12.37 14.55 5.60
N ASN A 191 -12.45 15.88 5.71
CA ASN A 191 -13.17 16.73 4.76
C ASN A 191 -12.22 17.60 3.92
N LEU A 192 -11.54 16.97 2.96
CA LEU A 192 -10.54 17.60 2.09
C LEU A 192 -11.06 17.89 0.68
N GLN A 193 -10.48 18.89 0.03
CA GLN A 193 -10.71 19.11 -1.40
C GLN A 193 -10.05 18.01 -2.22
N ARG A 194 -10.75 17.55 -3.25
CA ARG A 194 -10.28 16.47 -4.12
C ARG A 194 -9.70 17.00 -5.42
N MET A 195 -8.51 16.55 -5.81
CA MET A 195 -7.78 17.03 -6.99
C MET A 195 -7.23 15.88 -7.83
N GLN A 196 -7.06 16.10 -9.14
CA GLN A 196 -6.33 15.16 -10.01
C GLN A 196 -4.82 15.36 -9.87
N ALA A 197 -4.06 14.27 -9.90
CA ALA A 197 -2.60 14.33 -9.83
C ALA A 197 -2.00 15.17 -10.96
N ASN A 198 -2.55 15.08 -12.17
CA ASN A 198 -2.05 15.84 -13.32
C ASN A 198 -2.32 17.34 -13.17
N THR A 199 -3.49 17.72 -12.64
CA THR A 199 -3.81 19.12 -12.33
C THR A 199 -2.89 19.64 -11.23
N LEU A 200 -2.71 18.88 -10.14
CA LEU A 200 -1.79 19.22 -9.05
C LEU A 200 -0.38 19.49 -9.58
N MET A 201 0.18 18.57 -10.37
CA MET A 201 1.53 18.73 -10.92
C MET A 201 1.63 19.93 -11.86
N THR A 202 0.64 20.15 -12.73
CA THR A 202 0.65 21.30 -13.64
C THR A 202 0.62 22.62 -12.89
N GLU A 203 -0.19 22.76 -11.84
CA GLU A 203 -0.20 23.98 -11.02
C GLU A 203 1.13 24.19 -10.31
N LEU A 204 1.68 23.16 -9.65
CA LEU A 204 2.95 23.29 -8.96
C LEU A 204 4.10 23.64 -9.91
N VAL A 205 4.14 23.06 -11.11
CA VAL A 205 5.17 23.39 -12.11
C VAL A 205 5.03 24.83 -12.61
N ASN A 206 3.80 25.32 -12.78
CA ASN A 206 3.56 26.71 -13.20
C ASN A 206 3.97 27.71 -12.12
N ASP A 207 3.71 27.39 -10.85
CA ASP A 207 3.92 28.31 -9.72
C ASP A 207 5.36 28.29 -9.19
N TYR A 208 6.00 27.11 -9.16
CA TYR A 208 7.32 26.91 -8.52
C TYR A 208 8.42 26.46 -9.47
N GLY A 209 8.08 26.01 -10.69
CA GLY A 209 9.04 25.45 -11.63
C GLY A 209 9.37 23.97 -11.36
N LYS A 210 9.54 23.20 -12.43
CA LYS A 210 9.74 21.73 -12.38
C LYS A 210 10.97 21.26 -11.61
N ASP A 211 12.03 22.07 -11.57
CA ASP A 211 13.32 21.68 -10.97
C ASP A 211 13.28 21.77 -9.43
N ASN A 212 12.32 22.53 -8.90
CA ASN A 212 12.11 22.74 -7.47
C ASN A 212 11.15 21.72 -6.84
N ILE A 213 10.62 20.77 -7.62
CA ILE A 213 9.63 19.81 -7.16
C ILE A 213 10.26 18.44 -6.99
N LYS A 214 10.17 17.88 -5.78
CA LYS A 214 10.48 16.49 -5.46
C LYS A 214 9.19 15.71 -5.19
N ILE A 215 9.17 14.46 -5.64
CA ILE A 215 8.03 13.55 -5.51
C ILE A 215 8.50 12.31 -4.73
N LEU A 216 7.87 12.08 -3.59
CA LEU A 216 7.96 10.84 -2.83
C LEU A 216 6.61 10.14 -2.93
N SER A 217 6.58 8.93 -3.48
CA SER A 217 5.37 8.10 -3.46
C SER A 217 5.60 6.74 -2.84
N ASP A 218 4.54 6.13 -2.35
CA ASP A 218 4.45 4.69 -2.08
C ASP A 218 3.33 4.12 -2.94
N MET A 219 3.73 3.40 -3.98
CA MET A 219 2.83 2.76 -4.94
C MET A 219 1.78 3.73 -5.51
N ASP A 220 2.17 4.98 -5.81
CA ASP A 220 1.31 5.99 -6.47
C ASP A 220 1.70 6.21 -7.94
N PRO A 221 1.34 5.28 -8.85
CA PRO A 221 1.70 5.36 -10.25
C PRO A 221 1.03 6.52 -11.00
N ALA A 222 -0.01 7.15 -10.44
CA ALA A 222 -0.66 8.29 -11.09
C ALA A 222 0.05 9.59 -10.74
N LEU A 223 0.49 9.74 -9.49
CA LEU A 223 1.37 10.84 -9.10
C LEU A 223 2.68 10.77 -9.88
N GLN A 224 3.31 9.59 -9.98
CA GLN A 224 4.52 9.40 -10.78
C GLN A 224 4.31 9.66 -12.28
N LYS A 225 3.18 9.21 -12.84
CA LYS A 225 2.79 9.51 -14.22
C LYS A 225 2.56 11.01 -14.44
N ALA A 226 1.87 11.68 -13.53
CA ALA A 226 1.62 13.11 -13.60
C ALA A 226 2.93 13.91 -13.54
N ALA A 227 3.84 13.52 -12.66
CA ALA A 227 5.16 14.12 -12.55
C ALA A 227 5.97 13.97 -13.85
N ARG A 228 5.99 12.76 -14.43
CA ARG A 228 6.61 12.50 -15.74
C ARG A 228 5.99 13.34 -16.85
N ASN A 229 4.65 13.42 -16.93
CA ASN A 229 3.96 14.20 -17.96
C ASN A 229 4.28 15.70 -17.89
N ASN A 230 4.61 16.20 -16.70
CA ASN A 230 5.02 17.58 -16.48
C ASN A 230 6.56 17.76 -16.46
N ASN A 231 7.32 16.77 -16.95
CA ASN A 231 8.77 16.81 -17.12
C ASN A 231 9.57 17.03 -15.83
N ILE A 232 9.07 16.58 -14.68
CA ILE A 232 9.86 16.55 -13.44
C ILE A 232 11.01 15.54 -13.61
N ASN A 233 12.22 15.94 -13.25
CA ASN A 233 13.43 15.15 -13.42
C ASN A 233 13.28 13.76 -12.74
N PRO A 234 13.62 12.65 -13.41
CA PRO A 234 13.83 11.33 -12.80
C PRO A 234 14.48 11.33 -11.40
N SER A 235 15.53 12.11 -11.18
CA SER A 235 16.24 12.16 -9.90
C SER A 235 15.41 12.75 -8.76
N ASN A 236 14.44 13.61 -9.09
CA ASN A 236 13.51 14.21 -8.14
C ASN A 236 12.27 13.35 -7.88
N ARG A 237 12.22 12.13 -8.42
CA ARG A 237 11.07 11.24 -8.30
C ARG A 237 11.51 9.93 -7.70
N LEU A 238 11.01 9.64 -6.50
CA LEU A 238 11.22 8.37 -5.81
C LEU A 238 9.88 7.68 -5.56
N ASP A 239 9.80 6.41 -5.94
CA ASP A 239 8.69 5.55 -5.61
C ASP A 239 9.16 4.41 -4.71
N GLN A 240 8.48 4.28 -3.58
CA GLN A 240 8.66 3.24 -2.60
C GLN A 240 7.85 2.03 -3.00
N GLN A 241 8.53 0.89 -3.03
CA GLN A 241 7.93 -0.31 -3.55
C GLN A 241 8.39 -1.53 -2.76
N ASN A 242 7.44 -2.40 -2.47
CA ASN A 242 7.68 -3.70 -1.87
C ASN A 242 7.38 -4.76 -2.93
N HIS A 243 8.37 -5.08 -3.75
CA HIS A 243 8.20 -6.11 -4.77
C HIS A 243 8.72 -7.43 -4.23
N ALA A 244 7.95 -8.09 -3.37
CA ALA A 244 8.20 -9.51 -3.19
C ALA A 244 7.57 -10.29 -4.36
N ILE A 245 8.24 -10.18 -5.53
CA ILE A 245 8.36 -11.23 -6.55
C ILE A 245 7.02 -11.81 -7.04
N LEU A 246 6.36 -11.13 -7.99
CA LEU A 246 5.09 -11.61 -8.57
C LEU A 246 5.17 -12.01 -10.02
N LEU A 247 6.37 -11.98 -10.57
CA LEU A 247 6.60 -12.04 -12.00
C LEU A 247 7.84 -12.90 -12.22
N ASP A 248 7.88 -13.64 -13.33
CA ASP A 248 9.11 -14.31 -13.70
C ASP A 248 10.13 -13.22 -14.07
N LEU A 249 10.98 -12.91 -13.09
CA LEU A 249 12.03 -11.88 -13.16
C LEU A 249 13.13 -12.25 -14.16
N LYS A 250 13.15 -13.48 -14.68
CA LYS A 250 14.14 -13.94 -15.65
C LYS A 250 13.68 -13.71 -17.10
N ASP A 251 12.38 -13.61 -17.36
CA ASP A 251 11.85 -13.32 -18.69
C ASP A 251 10.57 -12.45 -18.64
N PRO A 252 10.68 -11.11 -18.82
CA PRO A 252 9.53 -10.19 -18.86
C PRO A 252 8.63 -10.39 -20.09
N HIS A 253 9.01 -11.26 -21.04
CA HIS A 253 8.21 -11.69 -22.18
C HIS A 253 7.64 -13.10 -22.03
N ASP A 254 7.91 -13.76 -20.89
CA ASP A 254 7.35 -15.08 -20.62
C ASP A 254 5.82 -14.99 -20.68
N LYS A 255 5.22 -15.94 -21.40
CA LYS A 255 3.77 -16.16 -21.41
C LYS A 255 3.23 -16.37 -20.00
N ASN A 256 4.05 -16.84 -19.06
CA ASN A 256 3.71 -16.92 -17.65
C ASN A 256 3.39 -15.55 -17.04
N ASN A 257 4.00 -14.44 -17.49
CA ASN A 257 3.64 -13.09 -17.03
C ASN A 257 2.29 -12.62 -17.59
N LEU A 258 1.81 -13.22 -18.68
CA LEU A 258 0.45 -13.01 -19.24
C LEU A 258 -0.56 -14.02 -18.71
N ASN A 259 -0.10 -15.11 -18.07
CA ASN A 259 -0.96 -16.07 -17.41
C ASN A 259 -1.80 -15.35 -16.35
N MET A 260 -3.05 -15.75 -16.26
CA MET A 260 -4.08 -15.23 -15.36
C MET A 260 -3.61 -15.00 -13.92
N LYS A 261 -2.68 -15.82 -13.41
CA LYS A 261 -2.08 -15.68 -12.07
C LYS A 261 -1.08 -14.53 -11.92
N ASN A 262 -0.58 -13.91 -12.99
CA ASN A 262 0.50 -12.92 -12.96
C ASN A 262 0.15 -11.61 -13.71
N ALA A 263 -0.90 -11.61 -14.52
CA ALA A 263 -1.10 -10.63 -15.60
C ALA A 263 -1.55 -9.21 -15.18
N VAL A 264 -1.91 -8.98 -13.93
CA VAL A 264 -2.82 -7.85 -13.62
C VAL A 264 -2.26 -6.83 -12.62
N LEU A 265 -1.11 -7.11 -11.99
CA LEU A 265 -0.44 -6.15 -11.10
C LEU A 265 0.42 -5.11 -11.81
N ALA A 266 0.47 -5.13 -13.15
CA ALA A 266 1.21 -4.13 -13.93
C ALA A 266 0.68 -2.68 -13.80
N LYS A 267 -0.37 -2.40 -12.98
CA LYS A 267 -0.88 -1.04 -12.74
C LYS A 267 -0.24 -0.36 -11.54
N VAL A 268 0.33 -1.09 -10.58
CA VAL A 268 0.98 -0.56 -9.35
C VAL A 268 2.50 -0.49 -9.45
N LEU A 269 3.07 -1.08 -10.51
CA LEU A 269 4.49 -0.94 -10.81
C LEU A 269 4.87 0.53 -11.04
N GLY A 270 5.96 0.93 -10.38
CA GLY A 270 6.84 1.98 -10.87
C GLY A 270 7.47 1.59 -12.20
N GLY A 271 8.46 2.32 -12.68
CA GLY A 271 9.10 2.07 -13.98
C GLY A 271 8.70 3.07 -15.06
N ARG A 272 8.28 4.28 -14.67
CA ARG A 272 8.14 5.42 -15.59
C ARG A 272 9.40 6.28 -15.64
N GLY A 273 10.52 5.77 -15.15
CA GLY A 273 11.82 6.44 -15.09
C GLY A 273 12.10 7.17 -13.76
N GLU A 274 11.22 7.09 -12.77
CA GLU A 274 11.51 7.43 -11.38
C GLU A 274 12.48 6.44 -10.75
N LYS A 275 13.24 6.89 -9.75
CA LYS A 275 14.02 6.00 -8.89
C LYS A 275 13.07 5.11 -8.08
N ILE A 276 13.46 3.86 -7.86
CA ILE A 276 12.66 2.90 -7.09
C ILE A 276 13.47 2.46 -5.89
N SER A 277 12.97 2.76 -4.69
CA SER A 277 13.56 2.25 -3.45
C SER A 277 12.84 0.96 -3.08
N HIS A 278 13.51 -0.17 -3.32
CA HIS A 278 12.99 -1.51 -3.06
C HIS A 278 13.28 -1.94 -1.61
N ILE A 279 12.29 -2.58 -0.98
CA ILE A 279 12.43 -3.19 0.34
C ILE A 279 12.87 -4.65 0.16
N SER A 280 14.15 -4.93 0.41
CA SER A 280 14.67 -6.30 0.38
C SER A 280 14.10 -7.14 1.53
N LEU A 281 13.98 -8.45 1.33
CA LEU A 281 13.58 -9.36 2.41
C LEU A 281 14.72 -9.44 3.44
N GLY A 282 14.47 -8.93 4.65
CA GLY A 282 15.50 -8.72 5.66
C GLY A 282 16.13 -7.33 5.65
N GLY A 283 15.63 -6.40 4.82
CA GLY A 283 15.94 -4.98 4.92
C GLY A 283 15.43 -4.41 6.25
N LYS A 284 16.25 -3.58 6.90
CA LYS A 284 15.91 -2.99 8.20
C LYS A 284 14.81 -1.93 8.04
N ASN A 285 13.65 -2.18 8.62
CA ASN A 285 12.69 -1.12 8.92
C ASN A 285 13.09 -0.40 10.23
N THR A 286 12.53 0.77 10.52
CA THR A 286 12.92 1.55 11.69
C THR A 286 12.57 0.82 13.00
N LEU A 287 13.54 0.09 13.57
CA LEU A 287 13.47 -0.51 14.92
C LEU A 287 13.84 0.48 16.04
N LYS A 288 13.75 1.80 15.78
CA LYS A 288 14.10 2.87 16.73
C LYS A 288 13.27 2.79 18.00
N GLU A 289 12.00 2.41 17.90
CA GLU A 289 11.13 2.23 19.06
C GLU A 289 11.51 0.99 19.89
N ALA A 290 11.95 -0.10 19.25
CA ALA A 290 12.50 -1.25 19.95
C ALA A 290 13.84 -0.90 20.62
N HIS A 291 14.71 -0.13 19.95
CA HIS A 291 15.93 0.42 20.54
C HIS A 291 15.62 1.31 21.76
N THR A 292 14.68 2.24 21.64
CA THR A 292 14.24 3.13 22.73
C THR A 292 13.67 2.32 23.90
N THR A 293 12.91 1.26 23.59
CA THR A 293 12.38 0.34 24.60
C THR A 293 13.51 -0.37 25.34
N LEU A 294 14.50 -0.87 24.61
CA LEU A 294 15.69 -1.50 25.19
C LEU A 294 16.48 -0.52 26.07
N GLU A 295 16.73 0.70 25.61
CA GLU A 295 17.42 1.74 26.39
C GLU A 295 16.64 2.12 27.65
N LYS A 296 15.30 2.18 27.58
CA LYS A 296 14.44 2.46 28.73
C LYS A 296 14.57 1.35 29.77
N LEU A 297 14.48 0.09 29.35
CA LEU A 297 14.65 -1.07 30.24
C LEU A 297 16.07 -1.08 30.85
N TYR A 298 17.08 -0.74 30.07
CA TYR A 298 18.47 -0.64 30.53
C TYR A 298 18.66 0.44 31.61
N LYS A 299 18.04 1.62 31.45
CA LYS A 299 18.11 2.73 32.42
C LYS A 299 17.35 2.45 33.70
N GLU A 300 16.24 1.71 33.63
CA GLU A 300 15.48 1.23 34.79
C GLU A 300 16.31 0.19 35.59
N ASN A 301 17.04 -0.65 34.85
CA ASN A 301 17.81 -1.85 35.19
C ASN A 301 18.99 -1.85 36.19
N ASN A 302 19.80 -0.78 36.19
CA ASN A 302 21.27 -0.86 36.41
C ASN A 302 21.99 -1.66 35.28
N PRO A 303 23.27 -1.39 34.92
CA PRO A 303 23.83 -1.55 33.56
C PRO A 303 24.20 -2.97 33.10
N LEU A 304 23.79 -4.02 33.81
CA LEU A 304 24.11 -5.40 33.42
C LEU A 304 23.02 -5.93 32.47
N MET A 305 23.42 -6.32 31.26
CA MET A 305 22.53 -6.87 30.23
C MET A 305 21.72 -8.09 30.71
N GLU A 306 22.20 -8.77 31.75
CA GLU A 306 21.66 -10.00 32.35
C GLU A 306 20.30 -9.84 33.08
N GLY A 307 19.69 -8.64 33.12
CA GLY A 307 18.38 -8.41 33.78
C GLY A 307 17.23 -8.03 32.85
N ILE A 308 17.53 -7.62 31.60
CA ILE A 308 16.52 -7.06 30.68
C ILE A 308 15.48 -8.12 30.31
N ARG A 309 15.93 -9.37 30.08
CA ARG A 309 15.03 -10.48 29.75
C ARG A 309 14.01 -10.72 30.86
N GLU A 310 14.50 -10.74 32.10
CA GLU A 310 13.69 -10.99 33.28
C GLU A 310 12.61 -9.91 33.46
N ASP A 311 12.93 -8.64 33.22
CA ASP A 311 11.95 -7.56 33.29
C ASP A 311 10.85 -7.67 32.25
N ILE A 312 11.23 -8.04 31.03
CA ILE A 312 10.28 -8.25 29.95
C ILE A 312 9.36 -9.41 30.33
N TYR A 313 9.90 -10.51 30.85
CA TYR A 313 9.13 -11.66 31.34
C TYR A 313 8.20 -11.28 32.50
N LYS A 314 8.65 -10.47 33.46
CA LYS A 314 7.80 -9.93 34.54
C LYS A 314 6.63 -9.12 33.98
N LYS A 315 6.88 -8.23 33.01
CA LYS A 315 5.83 -7.41 32.38
C LYS A 315 4.83 -8.28 31.63
N ILE A 316 5.30 -9.25 30.85
CA ILE A 316 4.47 -10.22 30.13
C ILE A 316 3.61 -11.05 31.12
N PHE A 317 4.23 -11.61 32.15
CA PHE A 317 3.58 -12.44 33.17
C PHE A 317 2.50 -11.66 33.94
N ASN A 318 2.81 -10.44 34.35
CA ASN A 318 1.86 -9.58 35.05
C ASN A 318 0.62 -9.30 34.20
N GLU A 319 0.79 -9.12 32.89
CA GLU A 319 -0.33 -8.90 31.98
C GLU A 319 -1.13 -10.19 31.73
N ALA A 320 -0.47 -11.33 31.62
CA ALA A 320 -1.14 -12.63 31.54
C ALA A 320 -2.03 -12.91 32.76
N ASN A 321 -1.66 -12.45 33.95
CA ASN A 321 -2.46 -12.62 35.18
C ASN A 321 -3.66 -11.67 35.30
N LYS A 322 -3.63 -10.52 34.62
CA LYS A 322 -4.76 -9.58 34.60
C LYS A 322 -5.85 -10.01 33.62
N ASN A 323 -5.45 -10.64 32.52
CA ASN A 323 -6.36 -11.09 31.48
C ASN A 323 -7.20 -12.29 31.95
N LYS A 324 -8.32 -12.01 32.61
CA LYS A 324 -9.41 -12.98 32.77
C LYS A 324 -10.19 -13.02 31.45
N LEU A 325 -9.80 -13.91 30.56
CA LEU A 325 -10.60 -14.22 29.37
C LEU A 325 -12.00 -14.65 29.84
N ASP A 326 -13.01 -13.88 29.43
CA ASP A 326 -14.40 -14.22 29.68
C ASP A 326 -14.77 -15.41 28.78
N ASN A 327 -14.80 -16.62 29.36
CA ASN A 327 -15.09 -17.86 28.66
C ASN A 327 -16.51 -17.92 28.05
N ASN A 328 -17.35 -16.92 28.30
CA ASN A 328 -18.72 -16.83 27.82
C ASN A 328 -18.91 -15.92 26.59
N LYS A 329 -17.87 -15.27 26.06
CA LYS A 329 -18.01 -14.48 24.83
C LYS A 329 -17.98 -15.37 23.60
N PRO A 330 -19.04 -15.38 22.76
CA PRO A 330 -19.09 -16.20 21.57
C PRO A 330 -17.98 -15.79 20.58
N GLU A 331 -17.32 -16.80 19.99
CA GLU A 331 -16.21 -16.68 19.02
C GLU A 331 -16.51 -15.81 17.79
N ASN A 332 -17.78 -15.46 17.57
CA ASN A 332 -18.28 -14.80 16.37
C ASN A 332 -18.43 -13.26 16.49
N ASN A 333 -17.99 -12.62 17.57
CA ASN A 333 -17.96 -11.16 17.61
C ASN A 333 -16.62 -10.61 17.10
N ILE A 334 -16.72 -9.93 15.96
CA ILE A 334 -15.77 -9.39 14.95
C ILE A 334 -14.49 -8.66 15.45
N ASP A 335 -14.19 -8.58 16.74
CA ASP A 335 -12.93 -8.00 17.21
C ASP A 335 -11.86 -9.09 17.38
N ASN A 336 -10.70 -8.92 16.72
CA ASN A 336 -9.54 -9.80 16.93
C ASN A 336 -9.05 -9.65 18.38
N PHE A 337 -8.86 -10.77 19.07
CA PHE A 337 -8.30 -10.75 20.42
C PHE A 337 -6.90 -10.10 20.46
N SER A 338 -6.66 -9.28 21.47
CA SER A 338 -5.36 -8.70 21.79
C SER A 338 -5.09 -8.85 23.28
N GLY A 339 -3.92 -9.36 23.64
CA GLY A 339 -3.56 -9.63 25.03
C GLY A 339 -2.56 -10.76 25.17
N VAL A 340 -2.36 -11.22 26.41
CA VAL A 340 -1.38 -12.25 26.77
C VAL A 340 -2.09 -13.44 27.41
N ILE A 341 -1.73 -14.66 27.00
CA ILE A 341 -2.23 -15.93 27.54
C ILE A 341 -1.05 -16.77 28.00
N LYS A 342 -1.17 -17.42 29.15
CA LYS A 342 -0.13 -18.29 29.70
C LYS A 342 -0.65 -19.70 29.88
N GLY A 343 0.24 -20.69 29.74
CA GLY A 343 -0.03 -22.06 30.13
C GLY A 343 -0.23 -22.22 31.65
N LYS A 344 -0.76 -23.38 32.05
CA LYS A 344 -1.11 -23.67 33.45
C LYS A 344 0.09 -23.74 34.39
N GLU A 345 1.26 -24.18 33.89
CA GLU A 345 2.48 -24.36 34.68
C GLU A 345 3.28 -23.06 34.86
N VAL A 346 2.97 -22.02 34.09
CA VAL A 346 3.56 -20.68 34.25
C VAL A 346 2.95 -20.00 35.49
N THR A 347 3.47 -20.31 36.67
CA THR A 347 3.02 -19.76 37.97
C THR A 347 3.72 -18.47 38.37
N ASP A 348 4.86 -18.19 37.77
CA ASP A 348 5.68 -16.98 37.93
C ASP A 348 6.43 -16.69 36.62
N HIS A 349 7.16 -15.57 36.55
CA HIS A 349 7.91 -15.16 35.36
C HIS A 349 9.15 -16.02 35.07
N GLU A 350 9.69 -16.74 36.06
CA GLU A 350 10.85 -17.63 35.92
C GLU A 350 10.48 -19.00 35.34
N LYS A 351 9.19 -19.37 35.45
CA LYS A 351 8.60 -20.57 34.83
C LYS A 351 8.24 -20.42 33.35
N ILE A 352 8.45 -19.24 32.76
CA ILE A 352 8.27 -19.06 31.32
C ILE A 352 9.42 -19.78 30.60
N ASP A 353 9.11 -20.90 29.92
CA ASP A 353 10.06 -21.62 29.08
C ASP A 353 10.32 -20.85 27.78
N SER A 354 9.24 -20.44 27.10
CA SER A 354 9.33 -19.63 25.89
C SER A 354 8.10 -18.74 25.69
N VAL A 355 8.29 -17.74 24.82
CA VAL A 355 7.26 -16.78 24.43
C VAL A 355 7.02 -16.90 22.94
N ILE A 356 5.74 -16.91 22.54
CA ILE A 356 5.31 -16.97 21.15
C ILE A 356 4.46 -15.73 20.85
N TYR A 357 4.96 -14.87 19.96
CA TYR A 357 4.26 -13.68 19.48
C TYR A 357 3.40 -14.01 18.26
N ILE A 358 2.15 -13.55 18.26
CA ILE A 358 1.13 -13.91 17.29
C ILE A 358 0.59 -12.65 16.62
N TYR A 359 0.84 -12.53 15.32
CA TYR A 359 0.26 -11.50 14.45
C TYR A 359 -0.37 -12.17 13.23
N ALA A 360 -1.65 -12.52 13.32
CA ALA A 360 -2.29 -13.40 12.34
C ALA A 360 -3.57 -12.83 11.71
N HIS A 361 -3.76 -11.50 11.77
CA HIS A 361 -4.96 -10.81 11.27
C HIS A 361 -6.27 -11.55 11.65
N LYS A 362 -7.07 -12.04 10.70
CA LYS A 362 -8.34 -12.72 11.00
C LYS A 362 -8.19 -14.17 11.44
N LYS A 363 -7.01 -14.78 11.30
CA LYS A 363 -6.69 -16.11 11.86
C LYS A 363 -6.42 -16.05 13.37
N THR A 364 -6.32 -14.84 13.96
CA THR A 364 -6.05 -14.61 15.39
C THR A 364 -7.01 -15.38 16.30
N ASN A 365 -8.33 -15.27 16.10
CA ASN A 365 -9.30 -15.95 16.96
C ASN A 365 -9.30 -17.48 16.79
N LYS A 366 -9.02 -17.98 15.57
CA LYS A 366 -8.84 -19.42 15.34
C LYS A 366 -7.60 -19.96 16.08
N ILE A 367 -6.48 -19.25 15.99
CA ILE A 367 -5.23 -19.61 16.69
C ILE A 367 -5.45 -19.56 18.21
N LEU A 368 -6.19 -18.56 18.69
CA LEU A 368 -6.60 -18.45 20.10
C LEU A 368 -7.39 -19.68 20.57
N GLY A 369 -8.38 -20.13 19.79
CA GLY A 369 -9.17 -21.32 20.10
C GLY A 369 -8.29 -22.58 20.22
N ILE A 370 -7.36 -22.77 19.29
CA ILE A 370 -6.42 -23.89 19.30
C ILE A 370 -5.54 -23.86 20.56
N ILE A 371 -4.91 -22.72 20.86
CA ILE A 371 -4.02 -22.58 22.03
C ILE A 371 -4.78 -22.85 23.33
N LYS A 372 -6.01 -22.33 23.45
CA LYS A 372 -6.85 -22.57 24.64
C LYS A 372 -7.17 -24.05 24.82
N ASP A 373 -7.67 -24.69 23.77
CA ASP A 373 -7.98 -26.12 23.78
C ASP A 373 -6.76 -26.95 24.21
N ARG A 374 -5.57 -26.61 23.67
CA ARG A 374 -4.33 -27.30 24.00
C ARG A 374 -3.89 -27.09 25.46
N ILE A 375 -4.05 -25.89 26.02
CA ILE A 375 -3.78 -25.62 27.45
C ILE A 375 -4.80 -26.32 28.35
N ASP A 376 -6.09 -26.24 28.01
CA ASP A 376 -7.18 -26.80 28.82
C ASP A 376 -7.09 -28.33 28.89
N ASN A 377 -6.70 -28.98 27.78
CA ASN A 377 -6.48 -30.43 27.70
C ASN A 377 -5.04 -30.88 28.01
N GLU A 378 -4.19 -29.98 28.53
CA GLU A 378 -2.82 -30.28 28.99
C GLU A 378 -1.94 -30.93 27.92
N HIS A 379 -2.06 -30.44 26.70
CA HIS A 379 -1.27 -30.92 25.58
C HIS A 379 0.22 -30.55 25.75
N ASP A 380 1.10 -31.49 25.43
CA ASP A 380 2.54 -31.33 25.63
C ASP A 380 3.10 -30.09 24.90
N GLY A 381 3.96 -29.35 25.61
CA GLY A 381 4.62 -28.14 25.13
C GLY A 381 3.83 -26.82 25.24
N TYR A 382 2.57 -26.82 25.67
CA TYR A 382 1.78 -25.57 25.80
C TYR A 382 1.78 -24.97 27.21
N ASN A 383 1.91 -25.81 28.23
CA ASN A 383 1.64 -25.42 29.62
C ASN A 383 2.74 -24.56 30.27
N ASP A 384 3.96 -24.61 29.75
CA ASP A 384 5.13 -23.86 30.21
C ASP A 384 5.40 -22.59 29.37
N LYS A 385 4.50 -22.23 28.46
CA LYS A 385 4.69 -21.13 27.50
C LYS A 385 3.75 -19.96 27.71
N VAL A 386 4.12 -18.83 27.10
CA VAL A 386 3.28 -17.63 27.03
C VAL A 386 3.07 -17.21 25.58
N PHE A 387 1.82 -16.85 25.26
CA PHE A 387 1.36 -16.46 23.93
C PHE A 387 0.92 -15.00 23.95
N ILE A 388 1.53 -14.16 23.11
CA ILE A 388 1.24 -12.74 23.01
C ILE A 388 0.48 -12.48 21.70
N PHE A 389 -0.79 -12.10 21.80
CA PHE A 389 -1.62 -11.75 20.64
C PHE A 389 -1.53 -10.26 20.35
N CYS A 390 -1.02 -9.94 19.16
CA CYS A 390 -0.82 -8.57 18.70
C CYS A 390 -2.11 -7.76 18.71
N GLY A 391 -2.01 -6.52 19.18
CA GLY A 391 -3.04 -5.51 19.05
C GLY A 391 -2.78 -4.34 20.01
N ASN A 392 -3.63 -3.33 19.92
CA ASN A 392 -3.51 -2.15 20.78
C ASN A 392 -3.60 -2.55 22.25
N ASN A 393 -2.61 -2.12 23.04
CA ASN A 393 -2.52 -2.40 24.47
C ASN A 393 -2.42 -3.89 24.83
N ALA A 394 -1.95 -4.76 23.92
CA ALA A 394 -1.65 -6.17 24.26
C ALA A 394 -0.76 -6.28 25.52
N ILE A 395 0.20 -5.36 25.65
CA ILE A 395 0.97 -5.11 26.88
C ILE A 395 0.92 -3.60 27.13
N PRO A 396 0.13 -3.10 28.10
CA PRO A 396 -0.04 -1.66 28.31
C PRO A 396 1.28 -0.92 28.54
N GLY A 397 1.46 0.20 27.83
CA GLY A 397 2.65 1.06 27.94
C GLY A 397 3.87 0.60 27.13
N TYR A 398 3.78 -0.52 26.41
CA TYR A 398 4.83 -1.04 25.53
C TYR A 398 4.25 -1.53 24.21
N ASN A 399 5.06 -1.52 23.16
CA ASN A 399 4.75 -2.26 21.93
C ASN A 399 5.13 -3.73 22.14
N ALA A 400 4.13 -4.62 22.15
CA ALA A 400 4.33 -6.04 22.45
C ALA A 400 5.25 -6.75 21.43
N MET A 401 5.24 -6.31 20.17
CA MET A 401 6.14 -6.81 19.13
C MET A 401 7.60 -6.46 19.44
N HIS A 402 7.85 -5.24 19.90
CA HIS A 402 9.21 -4.83 20.29
C HIS A 402 9.71 -5.63 21.48
N LEU A 403 8.87 -5.85 22.50
CA LEU A 403 9.22 -6.70 23.62
C LEU A 403 9.54 -8.13 23.17
N ALA A 404 8.75 -8.68 22.24
CA ALA A 404 8.99 -10.00 21.65
C ALA A 404 10.34 -10.08 20.92
N TYR A 405 10.73 -9.07 20.14
CA TYR A 405 12.05 -9.01 19.50
C TYR A 405 13.21 -9.00 20.50
N LEU A 406 13.08 -8.24 21.60
CA LEU A 406 14.14 -8.10 22.58
C LEU A 406 14.44 -9.39 23.36
N ILE A 407 13.46 -10.30 23.47
CA ILE A 407 13.63 -11.61 24.14
C ILE A 407 13.78 -12.79 23.17
N ASP A 408 13.96 -12.50 21.87
CA ASP A 408 14.04 -13.51 20.81
C ASP A 408 12.82 -14.45 20.77
N ALA A 409 11.61 -13.91 20.97
CA ALA A 409 10.39 -14.71 20.99
C ALA A 409 10.11 -15.37 19.64
N HIS A 410 9.58 -16.60 19.67
CA HIS A 410 9.09 -17.29 18.47
C HIS A 410 7.89 -16.54 17.88
N GLY A 411 7.65 -16.72 16.59
CA GLY A 411 6.63 -15.96 15.87
C GLY A 411 5.62 -16.84 15.13
N ILE A 412 4.35 -16.47 15.21
CA ILE A 412 3.31 -16.84 14.23
C ILE A 412 2.86 -15.54 13.56
N THR A 413 3.30 -15.29 12.33
CA THR A 413 3.02 -14.03 11.63
C THR A 413 2.39 -14.27 10.28
N THR A 414 1.48 -13.41 9.85
CA THR A 414 1.15 -13.28 8.42
C THR A 414 2.35 -12.77 7.65
N SER A 415 2.52 -13.29 6.42
CA SER A 415 3.73 -13.13 5.61
C SER A 415 3.75 -11.78 4.89
N GLY A 416 4.04 -10.69 5.62
CA GLY A 416 4.24 -9.36 5.04
C GLY A 416 5.71 -8.95 5.10
N ALA A 417 6.19 -8.16 4.13
CA ALA A 417 7.59 -7.74 4.09
C ALA A 417 8.02 -6.88 5.29
N GLY A 418 7.08 -6.24 5.99
CA GLY A 418 7.36 -5.53 7.25
C GLY A 418 7.74 -6.50 8.36
N THR A 419 6.79 -7.29 8.85
CA THR A 419 7.00 -8.17 10.02
C THR A 419 7.95 -9.32 9.71
N SER A 420 7.79 -10.03 8.60
CA SER A 420 8.72 -11.10 8.22
C SER A 420 10.12 -10.55 7.91
N GLY A 421 10.21 -9.34 7.34
CA GLY A 421 11.49 -8.67 7.09
C GLY A 421 12.25 -8.32 8.37
N GLU A 422 11.56 -7.90 9.42
CA GLU A 422 12.18 -7.61 10.72
C GLU A 422 12.73 -8.88 11.39
N PHE A 423 12.01 -10.01 11.35
CA PHE A 423 12.54 -11.31 11.81
C PHE A 423 13.79 -11.72 11.02
N VAL A 424 13.73 -11.65 9.68
CA VAL A 424 14.88 -11.98 8.80
C VAL A 424 16.07 -11.08 9.13
N TYR A 425 15.86 -9.78 9.33
CA TYR A 425 16.90 -8.84 9.69
C TYR A 425 17.59 -9.22 11.00
N LEU A 426 16.81 -9.57 12.03
CA LEU A 426 17.33 -9.97 13.34
C LEU A 426 18.10 -11.31 13.27
N HIS A 427 17.64 -12.28 12.48
CA HIS A 427 18.42 -13.50 12.24
C HIS A 427 19.78 -13.20 11.60
N LYS A 428 19.79 -12.33 10.58
CA LYS A 428 21.01 -11.98 9.84
C LYS A 428 21.99 -11.14 10.67
N ASN A 429 21.49 -10.23 11.52
CA ASN A 429 22.31 -9.17 12.12
C ASN A 429 22.41 -9.22 13.65
N ALA A 430 21.37 -9.70 14.34
CA ALA A 430 21.37 -9.85 15.80
C ALA A 430 21.77 -11.26 16.25
N GLY A 431 21.71 -12.25 15.35
CA GLY A 431 21.89 -13.66 15.70
C GLY A 431 20.69 -14.24 16.46
N ALA A 432 19.49 -13.71 16.19
CA ALA A 432 18.23 -14.29 16.66
C ALA A 432 18.12 -15.76 16.26
N GLU A 433 17.60 -16.60 17.16
CA GLU A 433 17.37 -18.03 16.93
C GLU A 433 15.87 -18.38 16.93
N SER A 434 15.00 -17.37 17.12
CA SER A 434 13.54 -17.52 17.12
C SER A 434 12.99 -18.26 15.90
N ASN A 435 12.31 -19.37 16.13
CA ASN A 435 11.49 -20.02 15.11
C ASN A 435 10.29 -19.16 14.64
N LEU A 436 9.95 -19.27 13.35
CA LEU A 436 8.90 -18.49 12.68
C LEU A 436 7.94 -19.40 11.88
N LEU A 437 6.65 -19.34 12.21
CA LEU A 437 5.56 -19.81 11.36
C LEU A 437 5.02 -18.63 10.55
N SER A 438 5.40 -18.56 9.28
CA SER A 438 4.94 -17.52 8.35
C SER A 438 3.68 -18.00 7.63
N LEU A 439 2.54 -17.41 8.00
CA LEU A 439 1.23 -17.73 7.43
C LEU A 439 1.04 -16.93 6.14
N PRO A 440 0.91 -17.55 4.97
CA PRO A 440 0.53 -16.84 3.76
C PRO A 440 -0.89 -16.31 3.93
N ILE A 441 -1.15 -15.13 3.36
CA ILE A 441 -2.52 -14.68 3.15
C ILE A 441 -2.98 -15.29 1.83
N GLU A 442 -3.94 -16.21 1.92
CA GLU A 442 -4.50 -16.88 0.74
C GLU A 442 -5.04 -15.86 -0.26
N GLY A 443 -4.62 -15.99 -1.52
CA GLY A 443 -4.96 -15.04 -2.59
C GLY A 443 -4.01 -13.85 -2.70
N HIS A 444 -3.04 -13.70 -1.78
CA HIS A 444 -1.98 -12.71 -1.87
C HIS A 444 -0.67 -13.38 -2.28
N ASN A 445 -0.40 -13.44 -3.58
CA ASN A 445 0.83 -14.05 -4.10
C ASN A 445 2.11 -13.45 -3.52
N GLU A 446 2.11 -12.16 -3.18
CA GLU A 446 3.30 -11.50 -2.65
C GLU A 446 3.67 -12.16 -1.33
N GLN A 447 2.67 -12.34 -0.49
CA GLN A 447 2.80 -12.92 0.83
C GLN A 447 3.05 -14.42 0.75
N GLU A 448 2.39 -15.11 -0.17
CA GLU A 448 2.67 -16.51 -0.49
C GLU A 448 4.13 -16.69 -0.97
N LYS A 449 4.65 -15.80 -1.82
CA LYS A 449 6.01 -15.88 -2.33
C LYS A 449 7.04 -15.48 -1.28
N ILE A 450 6.77 -14.47 -0.44
CA ILE A 450 7.59 -14.16 0.74
C ILE A 450 7.78 -15.43 1.57
N THR A 451 6.69 -16.14 1.84
CA THR A 451 6.74 -17.40 2.58
C THR A 451 7.69 -18.40 1.91
N CYS A 452 7.58 -18.59 0.59
CA CYS A 452 8.50 -19.49 -0.13
C CYS A 452 9.96 -19.04 -0.04
N VAL A 453 10.24 -17.75 -0.24
CA VAL A 453 11.63 -17.21 -0.16
C VAL A 453 12.23 -17.44 1.23
N LEU A 454 11.43 -17.27 2.30
CA LEU A 454 11.88 -17.53 3.67
C LEU A 454 12.30 -18.99 3.89
N HIS A 455 11.62 -19.95 3.24
CA HIS A 455 11.96 -21.37 3.31
C HIS A 455 13.13 -21.75 2.39
N GLU A 456 13.47 -20.90 1.41
CA GLU A 456 14.58 -21.10 0.48
C GLU A 456 15.88 -20.41 0.93
N ASP A 457 15.82 -19.32 1.70
CA ASP A 457 16.99 -18.56 2.17
C ASP A 457 17.81 -19.35 3.20
N GLU A 458 19.12 -19.47 2.95
CA GLU A 458 20.03 -20.28 3.75
C GLU A 458 20.08 -19.91 5.23
N ILE A 459 19.86 -18.63 5.56
CA ILE A 459 19.92 -18.12 6.94
C ILE A 459 18.60 -18.39 7.64
N THR A 460 17.46 -18.17 6.97
CA THR A 460 16.14 -18.26 7.61
C THR A 460 15.52 -19.64 7.56
N LYS A 461 15.81 -20.47 6.55
CA LYS A 461 15.17 -21.79 6.38
C LYS A 461 15.22 -22.68 7.62
N LYS A 462 16.31 -22.61 8.39
CA LYS A 462 16.48 -23.40 9.61
C LYS A 462 15.54 -22.98 10.74
N HIS A 463 15.06 -21.74 10.72
CA HIS A 463 14.12 -21.18 11.70
C HIS A 463 12.65 -21.24 11.22
N MET A 464 12.39 -21.64 9.97
CA MET A 464 11.03 -21.72 9.44
C MET A 464 10.28 -22.95 9.93
N PHE A 465 8.97 -22.78 10.15
CA PHE A 465 8.00 -23.81 10.48
C PHE A 465 6.73 -23.66 9.64
N PRO A 466 6.12 -24.77 9.17
CA PRO A 466 6.69 -26.12 9.05
C PRO A 466 7.99 -26.14 8.22
N LYS A 467 8.80 -27.21 8.34
CA LYS A 467 10.06 -27.32 7.56
C LYS A 467 9.80 -27.45 6.06
N ASP A 468 8.68 -28.06 5.68
CA ASP A 468 8.18 -28.09 4.31
C ASP A 468 7.05 -27.08 4.14
N ILE A 469 6.90 -26.47 2.95
CA ILE A 469 5.82 -25.51 2.63
C ILE A 469 4.47 -26.23 2.52
N ASN A 470 3.96 -26.78 3.63
CA ASN A 470 2.62 -27.35 3.73
C ASN A 470 1.82 -26.71 4.86
N ILE A 471 1.33 -25.49 4.57
CA ILE A 471 0.67 -24.64 5.57
C ILE A 471 -0.83 -24.95 5.70
N LYS A 472 -1.32 -25.97 4.97
CA LYS A 472 -2.76 -26.30 4.93
C LYS A 472 -3.30 -26.81 6.25
N ASP A 473 -2.46 -27.44 7.08
CA ASP A 473 -2.83 -27.93 8.40
C ASP A 473 -2.35 -26.96 9.49
N LEU A 474 -3.14 -25.89 9.69
CA LEU A 474 -2.79 -24.82 10.63
C LEU A 474 -2.56 -25.36 12.06
N GLU A 475 -3.40 -26.28 12.52
CA GLU A 475 -3.31 -26.86 13.87
C GLU A 475 -2.00 -27.62 14.05
N LYS A 476 -1.71 -28.55 13.13
CA LYS A 476 -0.46 -29.31 13.14
C LYS A 476 0.77 -28.41 13.13
N ASN A 477 0.77 -27.37 12.30
CA ASN A 477 1.92 -26.47 12.19
C ASN A 477 2.14 -25.62 13.45
N ILE A 478 1.07 -25.22 14.13
CA ILE A 478 1.16 -24.56 15.44
C ILE A 478 1.72 -25.55 16.47
N ASP A 479 1.20 -26.78 16.51
CA ASP A 479 1.69 -27.82 17.41
C ASP A 479 3.19 -28.12 17.18
N GLU A 480 3.65 -28.17 15.93
CA GLU A 480 5.07 -28.34 15.59
C GLU A 480 5.93 -27.17 16.07
N LEU A 481 5.52 -25.92 15.78
CA LEU A 481 6.24 -24.75 16.27
C LEU A 481 6.32 -24.74 17.80
N VAL A 482 5.21 -24.99 18.49
CA VAL A 482 5.12 -24.93 19.95
C VAL A 482 6.03 -25.98 20.61
N LYS A 483 6.10 -27.20 20.05
CA LYS A 483 6.98 -28.27 20.55
C LYS A 483 8.46 -27.94 20.40
N GLU A 484 8.84 -27.36 19.27
CA GLU A 484 10.22 -26.96 18.95
C GLU A 484 10.61 -25.61 19.57
N SER A 485 9.65 -24.88 20.13
CA SER A 485 9.86 -23.60 20.82
C SER A 485 10.45 -23.80 22.21
N ARG A 486 11.59 -24.50 22.30
CA ARG A 486 12.39 -24.64 23.52
C ARG A 486 13.58 -23.71 23.40
N HIS A 487 13.68 -22.74 24.30
CA HIS A 487 14.83 -21.83 24.31
C HIS A 487 15.90 -22.35 25.27
N ASP A 488 17.16 -22.34 24.83
CA ASP A 488 18.27 -22.44 25.77
C ASP A 488 18.23 -21.19 26.66
N LYS A 489 18.11 -21.37 27.99
CA LYS A 489 18.05 -20.30 29.01
C LYS A 489 19.34 -19.45 29.13
N LYS A 490 20.12 -19.31 28.06
CA LYS A 490 21.33 -18.49 28.07
C LYS A 490 20.96 -17.05 27.79
N ASP A 491 20.80 -16.29 28.87
CA ASP A 491 20.92 -14.84 28.85
C ASP A 491 22.40 -14.47 28.58
N ASP A 492 22.80 -14.57 27.31
CA ASP A 492 24.18 -14.26 26.91
C ASP A 492 24.30 -12.76 26.63
N SER A 493 25.09 -12.07 27.45
CA SER A 493 25.50 -10.67 27.22
C SER A 493 25.95 -10.40 25.77
N LYS A 494 26.51 -11.39 25.07
CA LYS A 494 26.89 -11.29 23.65
C LYS A 494 25.68 -11.17 22.72
N PHE A 495 24.59 -11.89 22.99
CA PHE A 495 23.35 -11.78 22.22
C PHE A 495 22.80 -10.36 22.34
N TYR A 496 22.63 -9.84 23.56
CA TYR A 496 22.11 -8.49 23.75
C TYR A 496 23.03 -7.40 23.19
N THR A 497 24.34 -7.61 23.20
CA THR A 497 25.29 -6.70 22.54
C THR A 497 25.09 -6.67 21.03
N LYS A 498 24.90 -7.85 20.39
CA LYS A 498 24.57 -7.94 18.96
C LYS A 498 23.20 -7.36 18.66
N MET A 499 22.20 -7.64 19.49
CA MET A 499 20.85 -7.08 19.39
C MET A 499 20.90 -5.55 19.48
N LEU A 500 21.59 -4.99 20.47
CA LEU A 500 21.77 -3.54 20.59
C LEU A 500 22.42 -2.95 19.33
N LYS A 501 23.50 -3.55 18.84
CA LYS A 501 24.17 -3.12 17.60
C LYS A 501 23.25 -3.19 16.37
N ALA A 502 22.45 -4.25 16.25
CA ALA A 502 21.50 -4.41 15.16
C ALA A 502 20.37 -3.37 15.26
N LEU A 503 19.85 -3.13 16.46
CA LEU A 503 18.81 -2.14 16.73
C LEU A 503 19.32 -0.69 16.55
N SER A 504 20.58 -0.42 16.88
CA SER A 504 21.21 0.90 16.72
C SER A 504 21.65 1.21 15.29
N ASN A 505 21.61 0.25 14.36
CA ASN A 505 22.00 0.50 12.96
C ASN A 505 21.11 1.58 12.32
N GLU A 506 21.68 2.69 11.91
CA GLU A 506 20.92 3.80 11.32
C GLU A 506 20.55 3.56 9.84
N GLU A 507 21.20 2.60 9.18
CA GLU A 507 20.86 2.14 7.84
C GLU A 507 19.53 1.41 7.87
N THR A 508 18.49 2.16 7.53
CA THR A 508 17.12 1.69 7.40
C THR A 508 16.64 1.96 5.99
N TYR A 509 15.59 1.27 5.58
CA TYR A 509 14.89 1.59 4.34
C TYR A 509 14.38 3.05 4.29
N VAL A 510 14.01 3.62 5.45
CA VAL A 510 13.64 5.04 5.59
C VAL A 510 14.82 5.96 5.25
N LYS A 511 16.00 5.67 5.83
CA LYS A 511 17.24 6.41 5.54
C LYS A 511 17.63 6.25 4.07
N GLN A 512 17.61 5.02 3.54
CA GLN A 512 17.91 4.75 2.13
C GLN A 512 17.01 5.58 1.19
N ALA A 513 15.70 5.56 1.41
CA ALA A 513 14.76 6.35 0.59
C ALA A 513 15.01 7.86 0.73
N HIS A 514 15.31 8.32 1.94
CA HIS A 514 15.73 9.71 2.18
C HIS A 514 16.98 10.06 1.36
N ASP A 515 18.04 9.27 1.47
CA ASP A 515 19.33 9.57 0.84
C ASP A 515 19.25 9.49 -0.69
N ILE A 516 18.46 8.57 -1.23
CA ILE A 516 18.20 8.48 -2.68
C ILE A 516 17.53 9.75 -3.22
N LEU A 517 16.55 10.31 -2.51
CA LEU A 517 15.75 11.45 -2.96
C LEU A 517 16.37 12.80 -2.60
N PHE A 518 17.00 12.92 -1.43
CA PHE A 518 17.54 14.17 -0.91
C PHE A 518 19.06 14.26 -1.01
N GLY A 519 19.78 13.15 -0.77
CA GLY A 519 21.24 13.06 -0.86
C GLY A 519 21.77 12.69 -2.26
N GLU A 520 20.88 12.41 -3.22
CA GLU A 520 21.20 11.96 -4.57
C GLU A 520 21.97 10.63 -4.65
N GLU A 521 21.88 9.80 -3.61
CA GLU A 521 22.54 8.48 -3.61
C GLU A 521 22.08 7.61 -4.79
N GLU A 522 23.01 6.77 -5.25
CA GLU A 522 22.76 5.78 -6.29
C GLU A 522 21.87 4.66 -5.76
N LEU A 523 21.09 4.05 -6.66
CA LEU A 523 20.28 2.89 -6.33
C LEU A 523 21.18 1.67 -6.09
N SER A 524 20.80 0.83 -5.12
CA SER A 524 21.44 -0.48 -4.96
C SER A 524 21.27 -1.33 -6.23
N GLU A 525 22.16 -2.30 -6.46
CA GLU A 525 22.07 -3.22 -7.60
C GLU A 525 20.71 -3.93 -7.67
N GLU A 526 20.17 -4.33 -6.52
CA GLU A 526 18.83 -4.93 -6.42
C GLU A 526 17.75 -3.93 -6.87
N SER A 527 17.80 -2.69 -6.38
CA SER A 527 16.83 -1.65 -6.76
C SER A 527 16.90 -1.31 -8.26
N LEU A 528 18.11 -1.24 -8.83
CA LEU A 528 18.32 -1.04 -10.28
C LEU A 528 17.71 -2.19 -11.09
N LYS A 529 17.97 -3.44 -10.69
CA LYS A 529 17.40 -4.61 -11.34
C LYS A 529 15.87 -4.59 -11.30
N GLN A 530 15.28 -4.25 -10.15
CA GLN A 530 13.82 -4.14 -10.02
C GLN A 530 13.24 -3.00 -10.85
N GLN A 531 13.94 -1.87 -10.96
CA GLN A 531 13.56 -0.75 -11.81
C GLN A 531 13.55 -1.14 -13.30
N GLU A 532 14.59 -1.83 -13.78
CA GLU A 532 14.68 -2.29 -15.17
C GLU A 532 13.55 -3.26 -15.53
N ILE A 533 13.26 -4.21 -14.64
CA ILE A 533 12.18 -5.19 -14.82
C ILE A 533 10.82 -4.47 -14.94
N GLN A 534 10.54 -3.57 -14.02
CA GLN A 534 9.30 -2.79 -14.04
C GLN A 534 9.14 -1.93 -15.28
N GLN A 535 10.23 -1.33 -15.77
CA GLN A 535 10.21 -0.59 -17.01
C GLN A 535 9.87 -1.49 -18.20
N LYS A 536 10.52 -2.65 -18.35
CA LYS A 536 10.24 -3.62 -19.41
C LYS A 536 8.77 -4.07 -19.40
N MET A 537 8.22 -4.31 -18.22
CA MET A 537 6.81 -4.65 -18.05
C MET A 537 5.86 -3.52 -18.40
N TYR A 538 6.19 -2.30 -17.99
CA TYR A 538 5.41 -1.14 -18.36
C TYR A 538 5.38 -0.96 -19.88
N GLU A 539 6.48 -1.27 -20.56
CA GLU A 539 6.63 -1.15 -22.00
C GLU A 539 5.98 -2.30 -22.79
N ASN A 540 5.85 -3.49 -22.19
CA ASN A 540 5.26 -4.69 -22.80
C ASN A 540 3.83 -4.47 -23.34
N GLU A 541 3.64 -4.73 -24.63
CA GLU A 541 2.37 -4.52 -25.34
C GLU A 541 1.28 -5.51 -24.93
N ASN A 542 1.63 -6.78 -24.70
CA ASN A 542 0.66 -7.79 -24.29
C ASN A 542 0.10 -7.47 -22.91
N LEU A 543 0.93 -7.06 -21.94
CA LEU A 543 0.45 -6.59 -20.63
C LEU A 543 -0.44 -5.34 -20.74
N LYS A 544 -0.14 -4.41 -21.66
CA LYS A 544 -1.05 -3.28 -21.97
C LYS A 544 -2.38 -3.79 -22.55
N GLY A 545 -2.34 -4.75 -23.46
CA GLY A 545 -3.52 -5.35 -24.06
C GLY A 545 -4.40 -6.08 -23.04
N THR A 546 -3.83 -6.85 -22.13
CA THR A 546 -4.56 -7.53 -21.04
C THR A 546 -5.24 -6.52 -20.10
N ARG A 547 -4.59 -5.41 -19.74
CA ARG A 547 -5.24 -4.35 -18.95
C ARG A 547 -6.44 -3.73 -19.68
N LYS A 548 -6.32 -3.48 -20.99
CA LYS A 548 -7.45 -3.01 -21.80
C LYS A 548 -8.56 -4.06 -21.87
N TYR A 549 -8.22 -5.34 -21.94
CA TYR A 549 -9.19 -6.43 -21.93
C TYR A 549 -10.02 -6.45 -20.64
N LEU A 550 -9.38 -6.30 -19.48
CA LEU A 550 -10.10 -6.19 -18.20
C LEU A 550 -11.04 -4.98 -18.19
N ASN A 551 -10.58 -3.81 -18.64
CA ASN A 551 -11.44 -2.64 -18.79
C ASN A 551 -12.64 -2.92 -19.70
N LEU A 552 -12.40 -3.58 -20.85
CA LEU A 552 -13.45 -3.99 -21.78
C LEU A 552 -14.49 -4.89 -21.11
N VAL A 553 -14.05 -5.98 -20.48
CA VAL A 553 -14.95 -6.97 -19.89
C VAL A 553 -15.75 -6.37 -18.75
N PHE A 554 -15.10 -5.79 -17.72
CA PHE A 554 -15.83 -5.29 -16.56
C PHE A 554 -16.77 -4.13 -16.89
N GLN A 555 -16.38 -3.19 -17.76
CA GLN A 555 -17.30 -2.13 -18.19
C GLN A 555 -18.46 -2.71 -19.00
N LEU A 556 -18.20 -3.62 -19.94
CA LEU A 556 -19.25 -4.28 -20.72
C LEU A 556 -20.25 -5.02 -19.83
N LEU A 557 -19.76 -5.85 -18.91
CA LEU A 557 -20.61 -6.64 -18.02
C LEU A 557 -21.52 -5.74 -17.18
N ASN A 558 -21.02 -4.63 -16.65
CA ASN A 558 -21.83 -3.66 -15.89
C ASN A 558 -22.88 -2.98 -16.76
N PHE A 559 -22.52 -2.54 -17.97
CA PHE A 559 -23.50 -1.92 -18.87
C PHE A 559 -24.63 -2.89 -19.23
N LEU A 560 -24.31 -4.15 -19.55
CA LEU A 560 -25.28 -5.17 -19.95
C LEU A 560 -26.25 -5.57 -18.83
N THR A 561 -25.84 -5.53 -17.57
CA THR A 561 -26.70 -5.94 -16.44
C THR A 561 -27.52 -4.80 -15.85
N GLU A 562 -27.03 -3.57 -15.91
CA GLU A 562 -27.63 -2.45 -15.17
C GLU A 562 -28.45 -1.51 -16.07
N ASN A 563 -28.40 -1.67 -17.40
CA ASN A 563 -29.16 -0.86 -18.34
C ASN A 563 -30.11 -1.70 -19.20
N LYS A 564 -31.38 -1.32 -19.25
CA LYS A 564 -32.39 -1.96 -20.13
C LYS A 564 -32.04 -1.82 -21.62
N ASN A 565 -31.46 -0.68 -22.01
CA ASN A 565 -31.00 -0.38 -23.37
C ASN A 565 -29.52 0.03 -23.30
N PRO A 566 -28.58 -0.92 -23.20
CA PRO A 566 -27.19 -0.62 -22.87
C PRO A 566 -26.42 0.03 -24.03
N PHE A 567 -26.88 -0.15 -25.27
CA PHE A 567 -26.18 0.31 -26.46
C PHE A 567 -26.56 1.74 -26.90
N PRO A 568 -25.62 2.52 -27.47
CA PRO A 568 -24.20 2.20 -27.65
C PRO A 568 -23.42 2.25 -26.31
N ILE A 569 -22.49 1.32 -26.18
CA ILE A 569 -21.56 1.22 -25.05
C ILE A 569 -20.24 1.86 -25.45
N ASN A 570 -19.72 2.76 -24.60
CA ASN A 570 -18.38 3.32 -24.76
C ASN A 570 -17.49 2.74 -23.67
N ILE A 571 -16.52 1.94 -24.09
CA ILE A 571 -15.49 1.36 -23.22
C ILE A 571 -14.34 2.34 -23.14
N GLU A 572 -13.93 2.73 -21.94
CA GLU A 572 -12.82 3.65 -21.71
C GLU A 572 -11.57 2.87 -21.26
N PHE A 573 -10.47 2.97 -22.02
CA PHE A 573 -9.23 2.26 -21.71
C PHE A 573 -8.23 3.07 -20.89
N ALA A 574 -8.29 4.39 -20.94
CA ALA A 574 -7.31 5.27 -20.31
C ALA A 574 -7.97 6.54 -19.76
N GLU A 575 -7.30 7.17 -18.82
CA GLU A 575 -7.64 8.50 -18.31
C GLU A 575 -7.26 9.57 -19.36
N GLY A 576 -8.20 10.46 -19.70
CA GLY A 576 -7.94 11.66 -20.52
C GLY A 576 -8.93 11.89 -21.65
N LYS A 577 -9.10 13.16 -22.06
CA LYS A 577 -10.09 13.58 -23.06
C LYS A 577 -9.83 13.08 -24.49
N HIS A 578 -8.59 12.67 -24.83
CA HIS A 578 -8.17 12.45 -26.22
C HIS A 578 -7.76 11.00 -26.58
N LYS A 579 -7.90 10.03 -25.68
CA LYS A 579 -7.61 8.62 -26.00
C LYS A 579 -8.91 7.89 -26.27
N ALA A 580 -9.24 7.69 -27.54
CA ALA A 580 -10.45 6.97 -27.93
C ALA A 580 -10.39 5.53 -27.39
N GLY A 581 -11.41 5.15 -26.62
CA GLY A 581 -11.63 3.76 -26.22
C GLY A 581 -12.31 2.95 -27.33
N LEU A 582 -13.18 2.00 -26.95
CA LEU A 582 -13.93 1.18 -27.90
C LEU A 582 -15.43 1.47 -27.81
N LYS A 583 -16.01 1.95 -28.91
CA LYS A 583 -17.46 2.07 -29.05
C LYS A 583 -18.03 0.76 -29.58
N LEU A 584 -19.01 0.20 -28.88
CA LEU A 584 -19.77 -0.99 -29.27
C LEU A 584 -21.20 -0.55 -29.61
N ILE A 585 -21.60 -0.70 -30.87
CA ILE A 585 -22.87 -0.13 -31.36
C ILE A 585 -24.05 -1.03 -31.00
N ASN A 586 -23.86 -2.35 -30.99
CA ASN A 586 -24.89 -3.33 -30.66
C ASN A 586 -24.27 -4.68 -30.22
N ILE A 587 -25.12 -5.62 -29.82
CA ILE A 587 -24.70 -6.96 -29.38
C ILE A 587 -24.04 -7.77 -30.51
N HIS A 588 -24.45 -7.63 -31.76
CA HIS A 588 -23.85 -8.37 -32.89
C HIS A 588 -22.39 -7.96 -33.12
N GLU A 589 -22.11 -6.66 -33.10
CA GLU A 589 -20.73 -6.15 -33.19
C GLU A 589 -19.88 -6.56 -31.98
N THR A 590 -20.51 -6.60 -30.80
CA THR A 590 -19.87 -7.07 -29.57
C THR A 590 -19.48 -8.54 -29.69
N ILE A 591 -20.41 -9.42 -30.07
CA ILE A 591 -20.15 -10.86 -30.31
C ILE A 591 -19.03 -11.02 -31.34
N LYS A 592 -19.09 -10.30 -32.47
CA LYS A 592 -18.05 -10.32 -33.50
C LYS A 592 -16.67 -9.96 -32.94
N THR A 593 -16.59 -8.95 -32.08
CA THR A 593 -15.34 -8.52 -31.44
C THR A 593 -14.75 -9.63 -30.57
N PHE A 594 -15.57 -10.34 -29.80
CA PHE A 594 -15.12 -11.44 -28.95
C PHE A 594 -14.84 -12.73 -29.70
N GLN A 595 -15.53 -13.01 -30.80
CA GLN A 595 -15.41 -14.26 -31.57
C GLN A 595 -14.11 -14.33 -32.39
N TYR A 596 -13.63 -13.21 -32.93
CA TYR A 596 -12.47 -13.20 -33.84
C TYR A 596 -11.18 -12.73 -33.16
N ASP A 597 -10.20 -13.63 -33.02
CA ASP A 597 -8.90 -13.36 -32.40
C ASP A 597 -8.19 -12.16 -33.04
N TRP A 598 -8.10 -12.11 -34.37
CA TRP A 598 -7.48 -10.99 -35.09
C TRP A 598 -8.10 -9.63 -34.77
N LEU A 599 -9.42 -9.59 -34.55
CA LEU A 599 -10.14 -8.36 -34.24
C LEU A 599 -9.87 -7.95 -32.79
N MET A 600 -9.95 -8.89 -31.85
CA MET A 600 -9.62 -8.65 -30.44
C MET A 600 -8.16 -8.18 -30.29
N LYS A 601 -7.21 -8.86 -30.93
CA LYS A 601 -5.79 -8.47 -31.00
C LYS A 601 -5.64 -7.02 -31.45
N LYS A 602 -6.29 -6.64 -32.55
CA LYS A 602 -6.26 -5.27 -33.07
C LYS A 602 -6.86 -4.25 -32.10
N LYS A 603 -7.99 -4.55 -31.45
CA LYS A 603 -8.66 -3.64 -30.52
C LYS A 603 -7.85 -3.42 -29.23
N LEU A 604 -7.19 -4.48 -28.75
CA LEU A 604 -6.39 -4.44 -27.53
C LEU A 604 -4.94 -3.98 -27.78
N GLY A 605 -4.43 -4.19 -29.00
CA GLY A 605 -3.02 -3.97 -29.33
C GLY A 605 -2.11 -5.04 -28.73
N LEU A 606 -2.49 -6.32 -28.88
CA LEU A 606 -1.64 -7.47 -28.58
C LEU A 606 -0.62 -7.70 -29.71
N LEU A 607 0.47 -8.40 -29.43
CA LEU A 607 1.53 -8.70 -30.40
C LEU A 607 1.08 -9.74 -31.44
N LYS A 608 0.54 -10.88 -30.98
CA LYS A 608 0.12 -12.00 -31.84
C LYS A 608 -1.36 -12.34 -31.64
N GLU A 609 -1.97 -12.98 -32.64
CA GLU A 609 -3.36 -13.42 -32.55
C GLU A 609 -3.54 -14.53 -31.50
N ASP A 610 -2.58 -15.45 -31.41
CA ASP A 610 -2.61 -16.51 -30.40
C ASP A 610 -2.58 -15.99 -28.96
N ASP A 611 -2.02 -14.81 -28.71
CA ASP A 611 -2.00 -14.18 -27.38
C ASP A 611 -3.41 -13.86 -26.87
N VAL A 612 -4.43 -13.83 -27.75
CA VAL A 612 -5.85 -13.68 -27.36
C VAL A 612 -6.34 -14.88 -26.56
N LYS A 613 -5.83 -16.08 -26.87
CA LYS A 613 -6.22 -17.33 -26.20
C LYS A 613 -5.70 -17.37 -24.76
N ASP A 614 -4.63 -16.62 -24.49
CA ASP A 614 -4.01 -16.48 -23.17
C ASP A 614 -4.68 -15.38 -22.32
N LEU A 615 -5.68 -14.66 -22.85
CA LEU A 615 -6.42 -13.66 -22.08
C LEU A 615 -7.23 -14.32 -20.94
N PRO A 616 -7.28 -13.69 -19.75
CA PRO A 616 -7.98 -14.25 -18.59
C PRO A 616 -9.46 -14.58 -18.85
N LEU A 617 -9.87 -15.83 -18.61
CA LEU A 617 -11.27 -16.28 -18.74
C LEU A 617 -11.93 -15.99 -20.10
N ILE A 618 -11.13 -15.90 -21.17
CA ILE A 618 -11.64 -15.50 -22.49
C ILE A 618 -12.73 -16.45 -23.02
N THR A 619 -12.62 -17.75 -22.77
CA THR A 619 -13.59 -18.76 -23.19
C THR A 619 -14.95 -18.56 -22.52
N GLU A 620 -14.95 -18.26 -21.22
CA GLU A 620 -16.17 -18.04 -20.45
C GLU A 620 -16.83 -16.71 -20.78
N VAL A 621 -16.02 -15.66 -20.97
CA VAL A 621 -16.52 -14.38 -21.48
C VAL A 621 -17.17 -14.56 -22.86
N ARG A 622 -16.52 -15.30 -23.79
CA ARG A 622 -17.08 -15.61 -25.12
C ARG A 622 -18.42 -16.34 -25.02
N THR A 623 -18.46 -17.37 -24.18
CA THR A 623 -19.67 -18.17 -23.96
C THR A 623 -20.82 -17.32 -23.46
N LEU A 624 -20.58 -16.48 -22.45
CA LEU A 624 -21.60 -15.61 -21.86
C LEU A 624 -22.12 -14.56 -22.85
N ILE A 625 -21.21 -13.83 -23.51
CA ILE A 625 -21.55 -12.77 -24.47
C ILE A 625 -22.23 -13.35 -25.73
N GLY A 626 -21.86 -14.55 -26.15
CA GLY A 626 -22.48 -15.26 -27.28
C GLY A 626 -23.81 -15.94 -26.96
N SER A 627 -24.22 -15.98 -25.68
CA SER A 627 -25.45 -16.66 -25.26
C SER A 627 -26.70 -15.83 -25.52
N LYS A 628 -27.87 -16.49 -25.55
CA LYS A 628 -29.18 -15.79 -25.55
C LYS A 628 -29.44 -15.02 -24.25
N ASN A 629 -28.70 -15.34 -23.18
CA ASN A 629 -28.86 -14.80 -21.84
C ASN A 629 -27.70 -13.84 -21.48
N TYR A 630 -27.12 -13.13 -22.46
CA TYR A 630 -25.98 -12.21 -22.28
C TYR A 630 -26.25 -11.01 -21.36
N THR A 631 -27.47 -10.87 -20.81
CA THR A 631 -27.86 -9.86 -19.81
C THR A 631 -28.17 -10.49 -18.43
N ASN A 632 -27.92 -11.79 -18.24
CA ASN A 632 -28.21 -12.46 -16.98
C ASN A 632 -27.25 -11.99 -15.88
N LYS A 633 -27.80 -11.32 -14.85
CA LYS A 633 -27.01 -10.73 -13.77
C LYS A 633 -26.22 -11.77 -12.96
N ASP A 634 -26.80 -12.92 -12.66
CA ASP A 634 -26.15 -13.94 -11.81
C ASP A 634 -24.93 -14.55 -12.51
N GLU A 635 -25.02 -14.82 -13.82
CA GLU A 635 -23.90 -15.32 -14.61
C GLU A 635 -22.78 -14.29 -14.73
N HIS A 636 -23.11 -12.99 -14.82
CA HIS A 636 -22.13 -11.92 -14.82
C HIS A 636 -21.41 -11.81 -13.48
N GLU A 637 -22.15 -11.87 -12.35
CA GLU A 637 -21.55 -11.80 -11.02
C GLU A 637 -20.68 -13.04 -10.72
N LYS A 638 -21.09 -14.25 -11.15
CA LYS A 638 -20.24 -15.44 -11.09
C LYS A 638 -18.94 -15.26 -11.88
N LEU A 639 -19.03 -14.71 -13.10
CA LEU A 639 -17.86 -14.49 -13.93
C LEU A 639 -16.91 -13.45 -13.30
N LYS A 640 -17.44 -12.33 -12.81
CA LYS A 640 -16.66 -11.31 -12.06
C LYS A 640 -15.96 -11.92 -10.84
N LYS A 641 -16.65 -12.78 -10.09
CA LYS A 641 -16.07 -13.51 -8.96
C LYS A 641 -14.90 -14.40 -9.39
N ARG A 642 -15.06 -15.16 -10.48
CA ARG A 642 -14.00 -16.01 -11.02
C ARG A 642 -12.76 -15.22 -11.46
N PHE A 643 -12.94 -14.01 -12.00
CA PHE A 643 -11.79 -13.12 -12.25
C PHE A 643 -11.00 -12.82 -10.97
N GLY A 644 -11.68 -12.71 -9.82
CA GLY A 644 -11.04 -12.58 -8.50
C GLY A 644 -10.37 -13.87 -8.02
N ASP A 645 -10.98 -15.04 -8.22
CA ASP A 645 -10.45 -16.33 -7.75
C ASP A 645 -9.11 -16.73 -8.41
N HIS A 646 -8.87 -16.25 -9.62
CA HIS A 646 -7.66 -16.56 -10.38
C HIS A 646 -6.57 -15.50 -10.27
N MET A 647 -6.90 -14.44 -9.56
CA MET A 647 -6.06 -13.30 -9.37
C MET A 647 -5.22 -13.45 -8.13
N THR A 648 -4.09 -12.78 -8.19
CA THR A 648 -3.11 -12.77 -7.14
C THR A 648 -2.84 -11.31 -6.79
N THR A 649 -2.95 -10.97 -5.52
CA THR A 649 -2.70 -9.60 -5.06
C THR A 649 -1.36 -9.49 -4.33
N GLY A 650 -0.49 -8.66 -4.86
CA GLY A 650 0.37 -7.79 -4.07
C GLY A 650 -0.14 -6.39 -4.35
N PHE A 651 -0.49 -5.65 -3.32
CA PHE A 651 -1.14 -4.35 -3.47
C PHE A 651 -0.26 -3.32 -4.20
#